data_AF-A0AAJ2ZEP4-F1
#
_entry.id   AF-A0AAJ2ZEP4-F1
#
_cell.length_a   1.000
_cell.length_b   1.000
_cell.length_c   1.000
_cell.angle_alpha   90.00
_cell.angle_beta   90.00
_cell.angle_gamma   90.00
#
_symmetry.space_group_name_H-M   'P 1'
#
loop_
_entity.id
_entity.type
_entity.pdbx_description
1 polymer ?
#
loop_
_entity_poly.entity_id
_entity_poly.type
_entity_poly.pdbx_seq_one_letter_code
_entity_poly.pdbx_strand_id
1 'polypeptide(L)'
;MRWEDNGEEELIVAAGSIKRAQRDSLRHQALIDPAPIVGWFADDPMATIVRLLREHRSKMTGLRIRQELEQLGLDPAAVRKAWASASKTLGNNPQVEVTGKKGAPLFRWIGARDSSAEAAAPSAPGAETLPESSPGPNRRHTTASAAAQTTETVRADGGVQPEPTAPAPEQRVSQESAPAATERAPHVAAGTKAEPGASSTQPTLAERIAAVVGEEHPAELRDYLSRPLAIGARFGQVDGQRIDDFLGSLAEHDREVALSLLLALPRQSAAVGGGRQRKLVDGGVVEPVLAAAAAELRGYAAAEPAVLTAAAWLLRRASGVEDLPGSAAASLISLMVKVASARREQDVTVLDAAVGTLSRLLPALSRDERTGLDLTGLAQAVAHLPLSRDGGRAALLAAIGKFRSKALLAPDWWESVTLDALAECATGPLGGVTSRPEIVEQYVRPLVARELSRVTSRTRLGFLLGLPGEFVSNLPADALAAAFRRVAGDDEVVAALVGALAQERRIDALRQDVERARTEAAAAGERVEEAERRAAVLADRCDRLEESLRAEHRQASSLRSAQDRQIQIDVIRSLADLAAEVEELAAEQTTPDVLVERVRALAYAQALEPVGQAGQKLPFDPTAHEPIVGAPSNHDAVTVIRPGYRWRPSGEDILIEKALVTTT
;
A
#
# COMPACT_ATOMS: atom_id res chain seq x y z
N MET A 1 -3.44 -20.30 -0.28
CA MET A 1 -4.03 -19.97 1.04
C MET A 1 -3.75 -21.13 1.96
N ARG A 2 -3.47 -20.89 3.25
CA ARG A 2 -3.36 -21.97 4.25
C ARG A 2 -4.76 -22.29 4.73
N TRP A 3 -5.16 -23.56 4.62
CA TRP A 3 -6.43 -24.09 5.11
C TRP A 3 -6.11 -25.10 6.20
N GLU A 4 -6.70 -24.94 7.39
CA GLU A 4 -6.54 -25.84 8.53
C GLU A 4 -7.93 -26.21 9.06
N ASP A 5 -8.39 -27.40 8.73
CA ASP A 5 -9.66 -27.95 9.25
C ASP A 5 -9.42 -29.29 9.98
N ASN A 6 -8.35 -30.01 9.60
CA ASN A 6 -8.08 -31.38 10.06
C ASN A 6 -6.68 -31.56 10.70
N GLY A 7 -5.94 -30.47 10.95
CA GLY A 7 -4.57 -30.53 11.46
C GLY A 7 -3.50 -30.84 10.40
N GLU A 8 -3.87 -30.96 9.12
CA GLU A 8 -2.95 -31.01 7.99
C GLU A 8 -2.99 -29.70 7.21
N GLU A 9 -1.81 -29.14 6.92
CA GLU A 9 -1.66 -27.90 6.17
C GLU A 9 -1.68 -28.17 4.65
N GLU A 10 -2.76 -27.78 3.97
CA GLU A 10 -2.80 -27.78 2.51
C GLU A 10 -2.59 -26.38 1.91
N LEU A 11 -1.70 -26.31 0.93
CA LEU A 11 -1.36 -25.09 0.19
C LEU A 11 -2.25 -24.99 -1.06
N ILE A 12 -3.42 -24.38 -0.90
CA ILE A 12 -4.37 -24.25 -2.02
C ILE A 12 -3.93 -23.08 -2.92
N VAL A 13 -3.54 -23.40 -4.17
CA VAL A 13 -3.30 -22.41 -5.24
C VAL A 13 -4.66 -21.86 -5.68
N ALA A 14 -4.81 -20.53 -5.67
CA ALA A 14 -6.07 -19.87 -5.98
C ALA A 14 -6.41 -19.99 -7.47
N ALA A 15 -6.99 -21.12 -7.88
CA ALA A 15 -7.69 -21.24 -9.14
C ALA A 15 -8.98 -20.40 -9.09
N GLY A 16 -9.45 -19.92 -10.26
CA GLY A 16 -10.61 -19.01 -10.38
C GLY A 16 -11.95 -19.55 -9.86
N SER A 17 -12.00 -20.79 -9.37
CA SER A 17 -13.18 -21.42 -8.76
C SER A 17 -13.32 -21.14 -7.25
N ILE A 18 -12.30 -20.61 -6.57
CA ILE A 18 -12.35 -20.37 -5.12
C ILE A 18 -13.02 -19.02 -4.82
N LYS A 19 -14.27 -19.07 -4.37
CA LYS A 19 -15.02 -17.89 -3.91
C LYS A 19 -14.70 -17.59 -2.45
N ARG A 20 -14.23 -16.37 -2.16
CA ARG A 20 -13.92 -15.91 -0.80
C ARG A 20 -15.05 -15.02 -0.28
N ALA A 21 -15.47 -15.24 0.96
CA ALA A 21 -16.39 -14.37 1.66
C ALA A 21 -15.96 -14.23 3.14
N GLN A 22 -16.27 -13.08 3.74
CA GLN A 22 -16.03 -12.85 5.16
C GLN A 22 -17.07 -13.64 5.98
N ARG A 23 -16.64 -14.34 7.04
CA ARG A 23 -17.54 -15.08 7.94
C ARG A 23 -18.70 -14.17 8.38
N ASP A 24 -19.92 -14.69 8.28
CA ASP A 24 -21.20 -14.02 8.58
C ASP A 24 -21.64 -12.87 7.63
N SER A 25 -20.93 -12.65 6.52
CA SER A 25 -21.39 -11.74 5.46
C SER A 25 -22.55 -12.34 4.66
N LEU A 26 -23.34 -11.51 3.99
CA LEU A 26 -24.41 -11.96 3.08
C LEU A 26 -23.86 -12.89 1.98
N ARG A 27 -22.64 -12.63 1.49
CA ARG A 27 -21.95 -13.52 0.55
C ARG A 27 -21.55 -14.86 1.18
N HIS A 28 -21.12 -14.89 2.44
CA HIS A 28 -20.80 -16.13 3.14
C HIS A 28 -22.07 -16.94 3.41
N GLN A 29 -23.15 -16.27 3.84
CA GLN A 29 -24.45 -16.89 4.02
C GLN A 29 -24.99 -17.43 2.68
N ALA A 30 -24.86 -16.69 1.57
CA ALA A 30 -25.27 -17.17 0.24
C ALA A 30 -24.47 -18.38 -0.26
N LEU A 31 -23.21 -18.51 0.17
CA LEU A 31 -22.35 -19.65 -0.17
C LEU A 31 -22.62 -20.89 0.71
N ILE A 32 -23.15 -20.71 1.92
CA ILE A 32 -23.54 -21.80 2.84
C ILE A 32 -24.97 -22.26 2.57
N ASP A 33 -25.92 -21.33 2.58
CA ASP A 33 -27.35 -21.57 2.31
C ASP A 33 -28.03 -20.28 1.80
N PRO A 34 -28.41 -20.21 0.52
CA PRO A 34 -29.05 -19.03 -0.06
C PRO A 34 -30.54 -18.87 0.32
N ALA A 35 -31.20 -19.92 0.83
CA ALA A 35 -32.64 -19.89 1.16
C ALA A 35 -33.04 -18.79 2.17
N PRO A 36 -32.33 -18.58 3.30
CA PRO A 36 -32.66 -17.51 4.26
C PRO A 36 -32.54 -16.11 3.66
N ILE A 37 -31.66 -15.89 2.68
CA ILE A 37 -31.47 -14.57 2.05
C ILE A 37 -32.70 -14.19 1.20
N VAL A 38 -33.31 -15.18 0.53
CA VAL A 38 -34.56 -14.97 -0.22
C VAL A 38 -35.70 -14.61 0.74
N GLY A 39 -35.77 -15.28 1.91
CA GLY A 39 -36.73 -14.96 2.96
C GLY A 39 -36.54 -13.55 3.53
N TRP A 40 -35.32 -13.18 3.92
CA TRP A 40 -35.02 -11.84 4.44
C TRP A 40 -35.28 -10.73 3.43
N PHE A 41 -35.02 -10.98 2.15
CA PHE A 41 -35.30 -10.00 1.10
C PHE A 41 -36.80 -9.84 0.82
N ALA A 42 -37.57 -10.92 0.97
CA ALA A 42 -39.03 -10.86 0.86
C ALA A 42 -39.68 -10.15 2.05
N ASP A 43 -39.16 -10.37 3.26
CA ASP A 43 -39.65 -9.76 4.49
C ASP A 43 -39.26 -8.28 4.62
N ASP A 44 -37.98 -7.95 4.41
CA ASP A 44 -37.48 -6.57 4.44
C ASP A 44 -36.35 -6.36 3.40
N PRO A 45 -36.71 -5.93 2.17
CA PRO A 45 -35.73 -5.65 1.12
C PRO A 45 -34.82 -4.46 1.47
N MET A 46 -35.29 -3.53 2.30
CA MET A 46 -34.53 -2.34 2.66
C MET A 46 -33.44 -2.68 3.69
N ALA A 47 -33.76 -3.47 4.72
CA ALA A 47 -32.75 -3.96 5.67
C ALA A 47 -31.65 -4.77 4.98
N THR A 48 -32.02 -5.58 3.98
CA THR A 48 -31.06 -6.38 3.20
C THR A 48 -30.12 -5.48 2.37
N ILE A 49 -30.64 -4.41 1.74
CA ILE A 49 -29.83 -3.43 1.01
C ILE A 49 -28.91 -2.64 1.96
N VAL A 50 -29.40 -2.22 3.12
CA VAL A 50 -28.59 -1.50 4.12
C VAL A 50 -27.48 -2.40 4.67
N ARG A 51 -27.77 -3.69 4.89
CA ARG A 51 -26.78 -4.69 5.31
C ARG A 51 -25.70 -4.90 4.24
N LEU A 52 -26.09 -4.95 2.96
CA LEU A 52 -25.13 -4.99 1.84
C LEU A 52 -24.23 -3.74 1.80
N LEU A 53 -24.81 -2.54 1.99
CA LEU A 53 -24.03 -1.29 2.05
C LEU A 53 -23.09 -1.23 3.26
N ARG A 54 -23.50 -1.80 4.40
CA ARG A 54 -22.68 -1.92 5.62
C ARG A 54 -21.46 -2.81 5.38
N GLU A 55 -21.61 -3.90 4.63
CA GLU A 55 -20.53 -4.83 4.29
C GLU A 55 -19.51 -4.21 3.33
N HIS A 56 -19.97 -3.49 2.30
CA HIS A 56 -19.07 -2.95 1.27
C HIS A 56 -18.34 -1.66 1.68
N ARG A 57 -18.80 -0.92 2.71
CA ARG A 57 -18.26 0.35 3.30
C ARG A 57 -17.86 1.48 2.32
N SER A 58 -17.96 1.23 1.03
CA SER A 58 -17.54 2.04 -0.10
C SER A 58 -18.77 2.51 -0.87
N LYS A 59 -18.61 3.59 -1.64
CA LYS A 59 -19.71 4.21 -2.40
C LYS A 59 -20.14 3.27 -3.53
N MET A 60 -21.40 2.85 -3.54
CA MET A 60 -21.93 1.96 -4.59
C MET A 60 -23.02 2.66 -5.40
N THR A 61 -23.02 2.44 -6.72
CA THR A 61 -24.09 2.89 -7.60
C THR A 61 -25.30 1.96 -7.48
N GLY A 62 -26.50 2.45 -7.77
CA GLY A 62 -27.71 1.63 -7.76
C GLY A 62 -27.66 0.43 -8.72
N LEU A 63 -26.94 0.55 -9.84
CA LEU A 63 -26.70 -0.56 -10.76
C LEU A 63 -25.84 -1.66 -10.10
N ARG A 64 -24.78 -1.25 -9.40
CA ARG A 64 -23.88 -2.18 -8.72
C ARG A 64 -24.57 -2.91 -7.58
N ILE A 65 -25.43 -2.23 -6.83
CA ILE A 65 -26.20 -2.85 -5.74
C ILE A 65 -27.13 -3.94 -6.28
N ARG A 66 -27.83 -3.69 -7.39
CA ARG A 66 -28.68 -4.72 -8.03
C ARG A 66 -27.87 -5.92 -8.51
N GLN A 67 -26.73 -5.70 -9.17
CA GLN A 67 -25.85 -6.78 -9.62
C GLN A 67 -25.34 -7.64 -8.46
N GLU A 68 -25.05 -7.03 -7.32
CA GLU A 68 -24.60 -7.75 -6.12
C GLU A 68 -25.75 -8.56 -5.48
N LEU A 69 -26.97 -8.03 -5.46
CA LEU A 69 -28.16 -8.77 -5.02
C LEU A 69 -28.52 -9.93 -5.96
N GLU A 70 -28.38 -9.74 -7.27
CA GLU A 70 -28.56 -10.80 -8.28
C GLU A 70 -27.48 -11.89 -8.11
N GLN A 71 -26.23 -11.53 -7.79
CA GLN A 71 -25.15 -12.48 -7.49
C GLN A 71 -25.37 -13.29 -6.21
N LEU A 72 -26.22 -12.81 -5.30
CA LEU A 72 -26.63 -13.52 -4.08
C LEU A 72 -27.78 -14.53 -4.33
N GLY A 73 -28.22 -14.70 -5.59
CA GLY A 73 -29.24 -15.68 -5.96
C GLY A 73 -30.68 -15.18 -5.87
N LEU A 74 -30.89 -13.86 -5.73
CA LEU A 74 -32.22 -13.25 -5.72
C LEU A 74 -32.77 -13.08 -7.15
N ASP A 75 -34.09 -13.29 -7.32
CA ASP A 75 -34.75 -13.12 -8.62
C ASP A 75 -34.63 -11.66 -9.12
N PRO A 76 -34.07 -11.44 -10.34
CA PRO A 76 -33.86 -10.10 -10.89
C PRO A 76 -35.16 -9.29 -11.04
N ALA A 77 -36.31 -9.94 -11.23
CA ALA A 77 -37.59 -9.23 -11.32
C ALA A 77 -38.03 -8.68 -9.94
N ALA A 78 -37.91 -9.49 -8.88
CA ALA A 78 -38.14 -9.07 -7.50
C ALA A 78 -37.17 -7.96 -7.06
N VAL A 79 -35.89 -8.08 -7.39
CA VAL A 79 -34.86 -7.07 -7.05
C VAL A 79 -35.15 -5.71 -7.71
N ARG A 80 -35.58 -5.69 -8.97
CA ARG A 80 -35.93 -4.43 -9.67
C ARG A 80 -37.15 -3.75 -9.04
N LYS A 81 -38.18 -4.51 -8.68
CA LYS A 81 -39.40 -3.99 -8.04
C LYS A 81 -39.11 -3.43 -6.65
N ALA A 82 -38.36 -4.16 -5.83
CA ALA A 82 -37.95 -3.74 -4.50
C ALA A 82 -36.95 -2.58 -4.52
N TRP A 83 -36.06 -2.51 -5.51
CA TRP A 83 -35.18 -1.36 -5.68
C TRP A 83 -35.95 -0.09 -6.06
N ALA A 84 -37.01 -0.18 -6.86
CA ALA A 84 -37.81 0.99 -7.24
C ALA A 84 -38.54 1.64 -6.05
N SER A 85 -38.94 0.85 -5.05
CA SER A 85 -39.46 1.36 -3.77
C SER A 85 -38.34 1.80 -2.83
N ALA A 86 -37.31 0.97 -2.64
CA ALA A 86 -36.22 1.24 -1.71
C ALA A 86 -35.37 2.46 -2.12
N SER A 87 -35.11 2.70 -3.41
CA SER A 87 -34.33 3.86 -3.86
C SER A 87 -35.00 5.21 -3.58
N LYS A 88 -36.34 5.24 -3.47
CA LYS A 88 -37.09 6.44 -3.08
C LYS A 88 -36.98 6.72 -1.58
N THR A 89 -36.82 5.69 -0.76
CA THR A 89 -36.79 5.79 0.71
C THR A 89 -35.38 5.75 1.29
N LEU A 90 -34.39 5.25 0.53
CA LEU A 90 -32.97 5.15 0.93
C LEU A 90 -32.35 6.52 1.26
N GLY A 91 -32.79 7.60 0.59
CA GLY A 91 -32.33 8.96 0.90
C GLY A 91 -32.87 9.52 2.23
N ASN A 92 -33.96 8.96 2.76
CA ASN A 92 -34.56 9.36 4.03
C ASN A 92 -34.05 8.52 5.21
N ASN A 93 -33.19 7.53 4.96
CA ASN A 93 -32.68 6.67 6.02
C ASN A 93 -31.49 7.37 6.72
N PRO A 94 -31.52 7.56 8.06
CA PRO A 94 -30.46 8.26 8.80
C PRO A 94 -29.09 7.57 8.73
N GLN A 95 -29.02 6.33 8.22
CA GLN A 95 -27.80 5.53 8.15
C GLN A 95 -27.15 5.50 6.75
N VAL A 96 -27.69 6.23 5.76
CA VAL A 96 -27.21 6.20 4.37
C VAL A 96 -27.02 7.61 3.82
N GLU A 97 -25.81 7.90 3.35
CA GLU A 97 -25.50 9.13 2.61
C GLU A 97 -25.63 8.88 1.11
N VAL A 98 -26.41 9.75 0.45
CA VAL A 98 -26.55 9.77 -1.00
C VAL A 98 -25.71 10.92 -1.55
N THR A 99 -24.63 10.60 -2.27
CA THR A 99 -23.78 11.60 -2.94
C THR A 99 -23.83 11.39 -4.45
N GLY A 100 -24.17 12.41 -5.25
CA GLY A 100 -24.19 12.29 -6.71
C GLY A 100 -25.14 13.26 -7.43
N LYS A 101 -24.91 13.50 -8.72
CA LYS A 101 -25.85 14.25 -9.60
C LYS A 101 -27.12 13.42 -9.82
N LYS A 102 -28.27 14.08 -10.04
CA LYS A 102 -29.64 13.51 -10.15
C LYS A 102 -29.79 12.28 -11.08
N GLY A 103 -28.83 11.95 -11.94
CA GLY A 103 -28.84 10.77 -12.81
C GLY A 103 -28.02 9.55 -12.34
N ALA A 104 -27.16 9.69 -11.32
CA ALA A 104 -26.33 8.59 -10.81
C ALA A 104 -26.04 8.75 -9.30
N PRO A 105 -27.03 8.50 -8.43
CA PRO A 105 -26.83 8.55 -6.98
C PRO A 105 -25.86 7.45 -6.53
N LEU A 106 -24.84 7.82 -5.76
CA LEU A 106 -23.97 6.89 -5.05
C LEU A 106 -24.43 6.79 -3.60
N PHE A 107 -24.58 5.57 -3.11
CA PHE A 107 -25.04 5.27 -1.77
C PHE A 107 -23.87 4.81 -0.91
N ARG A 108 -23.76 5.33 0.32
CA ARG A 108 -22.75 4.94 1.30
C ARG A 108 -23.40 4.76 2.66
N TRP A 109 -23.04 3.70 3.38
CA TRP A 109 -23.42 3.56 4.79
C TRP A 109 -22.60 4.50 5.67
N ILE A 110 -23.29 5.32 6.47
CA ILE A 110 -22.74 6.11 7.56
C ILE A 110 -23.52 5.64 8.78
N GLY A 111 -22.93 4.78 9.62
CA GLY A 111 -23.59 4.35 10.86
C GLY A 111 -24.10 5.55 11.66
N ALA A 112 -25.15 5.32 12.47
CA ALA A 112 -25.87 6.34 13.24
C ALA A 112 -24.92 7.45 13.72
N ARG A 113 -25.01 8.61 13.07
CA ARG A 113 -24.21 9.78 13.41
C ARG A 113 -24.80 10.36 14.69
N ASP A 114 -23.97 10.45 15.72
CA ASP A 114 -24.22 11.22 16.93
C ASP A 114 -24.70 12.63 16.56
N SER A 115 -26.01 12.84 16.70
CA SER A 115 -26.64 14.15 16.65
C SER A 115 -26.66 14.71 18.08
N SER A 116 -25.54 15.27 18.54
CA SER A 116 -25.41 16.28 19.62
C SER A 116 -23.92 16.63 19.72
N ALA A 117 -23.48 17.76 19.15
CA ALA A 117 -23.36 19.01 19.87
C ALA A 117 -22.43 18.89 21.10
N GLU A 118 -21.20 19.42 20.96
CA GLU A 118 -20.81 20.61 21.71
C GLU A 118 -21.42 20.73 23.13
N ALA A 119 -20.92 19.94 24.07
CA ALA A 119 -20.87 20.23 25.51
C ALA A 119 -20.10 19.11 26.23
N ALA A 120 -18.78 19.29 26.38
CA ALA A 120 -17.98 18.47 27.28
C ALA A 120 -17.60 19.30 28.52
N ALA A 121 -18.30 19.06 29.62
CA ALA A 121 -17.76 19.07 30.98
C ALA A 121 -18.51 18.02 31.81
N PRO A 122 -17.86 17.38 32.81
CA PRO A 122 -18.11 15.97 33.16
C PRO A 122 -19.03 15.81 34.37
N SER A 123 -19.71 14.66 34.46
CA SER A 123 -20.16 14.04 35.72
C SER A 123 -20.54 12.57 35.49
N ALA A 124 -19.86 11.65 36.19
CA ALA A 124 -20.36 10.32 36.54
C ALA A 124 -21.16 10.41 37.87
N PRO A 125 -21.77 9.36 38.46
CA PRO A 125 -21.86 7.92 38.10
C PRO A 125 -23.27 7.27 38.29
N GLY A 126 -23.43 5.96 38.01
CA GLY A 126 -24.54 5.17 38.59
C GLY A 126 -24.99 3.87 37.88
N ALA A 127 -24.53 2.73 38.39
CA ALA A 127 -25.17 1.42 38.66
C ALA A 127 -26.16 0.71 37.69
N GLU A 128 -25.85 -0.59 37.46
CA GLU A 128 -26.71 -1.81 37.49
C GLU A 128 -27.98 -1.84 36.60
N THR A 129 -28.19 -2.83 35.72
CA THR A 129 -28.58 -4.22 36.03
C THR A 129 -28.78 -5.03 34.73
N LEU A 130 -28.44 -6.32 34.74
CA LEU A 130 -28.96 -7.39 33.85
C LEU A 130 -30.36 -7.83 34.37
N PRO A 131 -31.27 -8.43 33.56
CA PRO A 131 -31.19 -9.88 33.29
C PRO A 131 -31.77 -10.41 31.95
N GLU A 132 -31.50 -11.70 31.79
CA GLU A 132 -31.79 -12.73 30.78
C GLU A 132 -33.26 -12.88 30.32
N SER A 133 -33.46 -13.47 29.11
CA SER A 133 -34.03 -14.83 28.92
C SER A 133 -34.51 -15.09 27.48
N SER A 134 -34.16 -16.26 26.93
CA SER A 134 -34.67 -16.90 25.69
C SER A 134 -36.09 -17.51 25.94
N PRO A 135 -36.66 -18.49 25.18
CA PRO A 135 -36.34 -19.10 23.85
C PRO A 135 -37.55 -19.45 22.92
N GLY A 136 -37.27 -19.59 21.60
CA GLY A 136 -37.89 -20.53 20.60
C GLY A 136 -39.42 -20.61 20.43
N PRO A 137 -39.99 -21.54 19.60
CA PRO A 137 -39.35 -22.51 18.69
C PRO A 137 -40.07 -22.78 17.32
N ASN A 138 -39.39 -23.58 16.47
CA ASN A 138 -39.91 -24.68 15.60
C ASN A 138 -41.07 -24.51 14.58
N ARG A 139 -40.78 -24.82 13.30
CA ARG A 139 -41.19 -26.04 12.53
C ARG A 139 -40.91 -25.84 11.03
N ARG A 140 -40.08 -26.69 10.39
CA ARG A 140 -40.43 -27.88 9.56
C ARG A 140 -41.53 -27.59 8.51
N HIS A 141 -41.42 -27.88 7.22
CA HIS A 141 -41.12 -29.17 6.58
C HIS A 141 -41.16 -28.98 5.03
N THR A 142 -40.31 -29.72 4.29
CA THR A 142 -40.62 -30.52 3.06
C THR A 142 -41.21 -29.82 1.82
N THR A 143 -40.97 -30.18 0.56
CA THR A 143 -40.24 -31.24 -0.17
C THR A 143 -40.46 -30.94 -1.66
N ALA A 144 -39.64 -31.58 -2.51
CA ALA A 144 -39.98 -32.00 -3.87
C ALA A 144 -39.91 -30.92 -4.97
N SER A 145 -39.53 -31.23 -6.20
CA SER A 145 -38.88 -32.39 -6.84
C SER A 145 -38.85 -32.03 -8.33
N ALA A 146 -37.87 -32.59 -9.05
CA ALA A 146 -37.88 -32.88 -10.49
C ALA A 146 -37.87 -31.65 -11.44
N ALA A 147 -36.79 -31.40 -12.19
CA ALA A 147 -36.16 -32.19 -13.26
C ALA A 147 -36.47 -31.59 -14.65
N ALA A 148 -35.63 -31.99 -15.61
CA ALA A 148 -35.64 -31.71 -17.04
C ALA A 148 -34.88 -30.43 -17.44
N GLN A 149 -33.65 -30.56 -17.97
CA GLN A 149 -33.36 -30.79 -19.40
C GLN A 149 -33.67 -29.51 -20.20
N THR A 150 -32.84 -28.98 -21.10
CA THR A 150 -31.93 -29.61 -22.05
C THR A 150 -31.13 -28.47 -22.70
N THR A 151 -29.90 -28.77 -23.18
CA THR A 151 -29.29 -28.36 -24.46
C THR A 151 -29.64 -27.01 -25.09
N GLU A 152 -28.77 -26.26 -25.76
CA GLU A 152 -27.40 -26.38 -26.25
C GLU A 152 -27.31 -25.22 -27.27
N THR A 153 -26.12 -24.99 -27.80
CA THR A 153 -25.82 -24.22 -29.02
C THR A 153 -25.61 -22.71 -28.87
N VAL A 154 -24.63 -22.08 -29.53
CA VAL A 154 -23.26 -22.38 -30.02
C VAL A 154 -22.92 -21.20 -30.94
N ARG A 155 -21.71 -20.61 -30.74
CA ARG A 155 -20.85 -19.91 -31.73
C ARG A 155 -21.38 -18.64 -32.42
N ALA A 156 -20.55 -17.75 -32.97
CA ALA A 156 -19.09 -17.68 -33.14
C ALA A 156 -18.67 -16.21 -33.43
N ASP A 157 -17.40 -15.92 -33.13
CA ASP A 157 -16.35 -15.20 -33.89
C ASP A 157 -16.73 -14.19 -34.98
N GLY A 158 -15.98 -13.13 -35.25
CA GLY A 158 -14.60 -12.72 -34.97
C GLY A 158 -14.36 -11.39 -35.76
N GLY A 159 -13.46 -10.49 -35.35
CA GLY A 159 -12.15 -10.26 -36.01
C GLY A 159 -12.26 -9.71 -37.46
N VAL A 160 -11.55 -8.70 -37.97
CA VAL A 160 -10.24 -8.07 -37.67
C VAL A 160 -10.17 -6.75 -38.49
N GLN A 161 -9.29 -5.84 -38.08
CA GLN A 161 -8.62 -4.71 -38.79
C GLN A 161 -8.28 -4.96 -40.30
N PRO A 162 -8.00 -3.93 -41.16
CA PRO A 162 -6.77 -3.08 -41.07
C PRO A 162 -6.78 -1.67 -41.77
N GLU A 163 -5.65 -0.94 -41.64
CA GLU A 163 -5.16 0.19 -42.49
C GLU A 163 -4.32 -0.36 -43.69
N PRO A 164 -3.68 0.39 -44.65
CA PRO A 164 -3.42 1.85 -44.84
C PRO A 164 -3.49 2.38 -46.33
N THR A 165 -3.02 3.64 -46.56
CA THR A 165 -2.25 4.18 -47.74
C THR A 165 -2.89 5.29 -48.63
N ALA A 166 -2.07 6.30 -48.96
CA ALA A 166 -2.31 7.47 -49.85
C ALA A 166 -2.24 7.15 -51.37
N PRO A 167 -2.58 8.10 -52.29
CA PRO A 167 -1.56 9.00 -52.92
C PRO A 167 -2.08 10.40 -53.42
N ALA A 168 -1.17 11.24 -53.96
CA ALA A 168 -1.34 12.53 -54.70
C ALA A 168 -1.58 12.28 -56.23
N PRO A 169 -1.62 13.23 -57.24
CA PRO A 169 -1.01 14.59 -57.36
C PRO A 169 -1.74 15.64 -58.29
N GLU A 170 -0.98 16.62 -58.84
CA GLU A 170 -1.19 17.56 -60.00
C GLU A 170 -1.45 19.07 -59.68
N GLN A 171 -1.04 20.10 -60.45
CA GLN A 171 0.06 20.44 -61.40
C GLN A 171 -0.24 21.87 -61.96
N ARG A 172 0.77 22.71 -62.24
CA ARG A 172 0.91 23.80 -63.28
C ARG A 172 2.04 24.76 -62.84
N VAL A 173 3.22 24.88 -63.46
CA VAL A 173 3.59 25.31 -64.85
C VAL A 173 3.03 26.72 -65.12
N SER A 174 3.74 27.81 -65.41
CA SER A 174 4.99 28.18 -66.12
C SER A 174 5.27 29.67 -65.73
N GLN A 175 6.37 30.38 -65.98
CA GLN A 175 7.31 30.39 -67.10
C GLN A 175 8.53 31.26 -66.76
N GLU A 176 9.60 30.92 -67.44
CA GLU A 176 10.97 31.43 -67.42
C GLU A 176 11.19 32.52 -68.49
N SER A 177 12.15 33.42 -68.31
CA SER A 177 12.98 34.00 -69.38
C SER A 177 14.15 34.82 -68.81
N ALA A 178 15.36 34.24 -68.89
CA ALA A 178 16.64 34.93 -69.06
C ALA A 178 16.86 35.16 -70.60
N PRO A 179 18.01 35.63 -71.18
CA PRO A 179 19.37 35.74 -70.61
C PRO A 179 20.30 36.88 -71.11
N ALA A 180 21.54 36.88 -70.57
CA ALA A 180 22.85 37.17 -71.20
C ALA A 180 23.12 38.56 -71.87
N ALA A 181 24.31 39.15 -71.94
CA ALA A 181 25.66 38.95 -71.37
C ALA A 181 26.54 40.14 -71.86
N THR A 182 27.74 40.26 -71.30
CA THR A 182 29.01 40.73 -71.95
C THR A 182 29.47 42.19 -71.73
N GLU A 183 30.61 42.29 -71.01
CA GLU A 183 31.79 43.16 -71.18
C GLU A 183 31.67 44.67 -71.43
N ARG A 184 32.33 45.46 -70.57
CA ARG A 184 33.61 46.16 -70.89
C ARG A 184 34.02 47.11 -69.77
N ALA A 185 35.23 46.93 -69.25
CA ALA A 185 36.03 48.06 -68.76
C ALA A 185 36.57 48.83 -69.98
N PRO A 186 36.78 50.15 -69.86
CA PRO A 186 38.18 50.57 -69.75
C PRO A 186 38.42 51.78 -68.82
N HIS A 187 39.67 51.90 -68.39
CA HIS A 187 40.28 53.11 -67.86
C HIS A 187 40.15 54.31 -68.81
N VAL A 188 39.81 55.48 -68.28
CA VAL A 188 40.32 56.78 -68.74
C VAL A 188 40.55 57.68 -67.53
N ALA A 189 41.78 58.13 -67.35
CA ALA A 189 42.16 59.24 -66.49
C ALA A 189 42.00 60.56 -67.26
N ALA A 190 41.27 61.51 -66.68
CA ALA A 190 41.36 62.97 -66.86
C ALA A 190 40.34 63.54 -65.85
N GLY A 191 40.75 64.21 -64.79
CA GLY A 191 41.31 65.55 -64.89
C GLY A 191 40.18 66.58 -64.84
N THR A 192 39.47 66.66 -63.71
CA THR A 192 38.60 67.82 -63.42
C THR A 192 39.11 68.45 -62.13
N LYS A 193 39.97 69.45 -62.34
CA LYS A 193 40.22 70.53 -61.39
C LYS A 193 38.85 71.12 -61.03
N ALA A 194 38.34 70.82 -59.83
CA ALA A 194 37.29 71.59 -59.21
C ALA A 194 37.95 72.42 -58.12
N GLU A 195 37.88 73.73 -58.31
CA GLU A 195 38.29 74.78 -57.38
C GLU A 195 37.65 74.60 -56.00
N PRO A 196 38.29 75.14 -54.94
CA PRO A 196 37.82 75.06 -53.57
C PRO A 196 36.56 75.91 -53.40
N GLY A 197 35.41 75.26 -53.50
CA GLY A 197 34.10 75.88 -53.33
C GLY A 197 33.63 75.84 -51.89
N ALA A 198 33.70 76.98 -51.22
CA ALA A 198 32.91 77.39 -50.06
C ALA A 198 33.03 76.53 -48.79
N SER A 199 33.89 77.02 -47.89
CA SER A 199 33.80 76.75 -46.45
C SER A 199 32.39 77.07 -45.93
N SER A 200 31.58 76.04 -45.70
CA SER A 200 30.54 76.14 -44.69
C SER A 200 31.24 76.24 -43.34
N THR A 201 31.22 77.42 -42.73
CA THR A 201 31.83 77.75 -41.43
C THR A 201 31.16 77.04 -40.24
N GLN A 202 30.46 75.93 -40.48
CA GLN A 202 29.80 75.14 -39.45
C GLN A 202 30.66 73.92 -39.15
N PRO A 203 31.09 73.73 -37.89
CA PRO A 203 31.88 72.56 -37.52
C PRO A 203 31.07 71.30 -37.79
N THR A 204 31.74 70.28 -38.33
CA THR A 204 31.15 68.97 -38.61
C THR A 204 30.74 68.29 -37.30
N LEU A 205 29.82 67.31 -37.35
CA LEU A 205 29.37 66.59 -36.14
C LEU A 205 30.55 65.96 -35.36
N ALA A 206 31.55 65.44 -36.07
CA ALA A 206 32.78 64.89 -35.48
C ALA A 206 33.63 65.95 -34.75
N GLU A 207 33.80 67.13 -35.36
CA GLU A 207 34.49 68.28 -34.72
C GLU A 207 33.75 68.77 -33.46
N ARG A 208 32.41 68.76 -33.50
CA ARG A 208 31.59 69.12 -32.32
C ARG A 208 31.68 68.06 -31.21
N ILE A 209 31.71 66.78 -31.54
CA ILE A 209 31.92 65.69 -30.56
C ILE A 209 33.31 65.81 -29.92
N ALA A 210 34.35 66.01 -30.73
CA ALA A 210 35.72 66.20 -30.26
C ALA A 210 35.85 67.40 -29.31
N ALA A 211 35.20 68.52 -29.64
CA ALA A 211 35.18 69.73 -28.81
C ALA A 211 34.50 69.51 -27.43
N VAL A 212 33.44 68.71 -27.37
CA VAL A 212 32.73 68.41 -26.11
C VAL A 212 33.48 67.40 -25.25
N VAL A 213 34.12 66.41 -25.88
CA VAL A 213 34.88 65.35 -25.21
C VAL A 213 36.31 65.79 -24.85
N GLY A 214 36.79 66.91 -25.42
CA GLY A 214 38.12 67.47 -25.14
C GLY A 214 39.25 66.81 -25.95
N GLU A 215 38.97 66.32 -27.16
CA GLU A 215 39.97 65.75 -28.06
C GLU A 215 40.63 66.84 -28.92
N GLU A 216 41.97 66.85 -28.96
CA GLU A 216 42.75 67.84 -29.72
C GLU A 216 42.66 67.65 -31.25
N HIS A 217 42.37 66.42 -31.70
CA HIS A 217 42.23 66.08 -33.12
C HIS A 217 40.91 65.32 -33.33
N PRO A 218 39.98 65.86 -34.14
CA PRO A 218 38.72 65.18 -34.41
C PRO A 218 38.96 63.94 -35.27
N ALA A 219 38.51 62.78 -34.80
CA ALA A 219 38.50 61.54 -35.58
C ALA A 219 37.36 61.55 -36.61
N GLU A 220 37.34 60.57 -37.52
CA GLU A 220 36.19 60.43 -38.42
C GLU A 220 34.93 60.01 -37.67
N LEU A 221 33.75 60.44 -38.12
CA LEU A 221 32.46 60.09 -37.50
C LEU A 221 32.27 58.56 -37.37
N ARG A 222 32.82 57.79 -38.31
CA ARG A 222 32.79 56.33 -38.30
C ARG A 222 33.59 55.73 -37.15
N ASP A 223 34.72 56.33 -36.80
CA ASP A 223 35.55 55.88 -35.68
C ASP A 223 34.80 56.10 -34.37
N TYR A 224 34.10 57.23 -34.25
CA TYR A 224 33.23 57.48 -33.11
C TYR A 224 32.10 56.44 -33.01
N LEU A 225 31.40 56.16 -34.11
CA LEU A 225 30.32 55.15 -34.14
C LEU A 225 30.80 53.72 -33.86
N SER A 226 32.07 53.41 -34.12
CA SER A 226 32.66 52.10 -33.83
C SER A 226 33.05 51.90 -32.35
N ARG A 227 33.12 53.00 -31.56
CA ARG A 227 33.55 52.98 -30.14
C ARG A 227 32.54 53.66 -29.19
N PRO A 228 31.26 53.23 -29.21
CA PRO A 228 30.20 53.91 -28.47
C PRO A 228 30.40 53.89 -26.95
N LEU A 229 31.09 52.89 -26.39
CA LEU A 229 31.27 52.77 -24.94
C LEU A 229 32.38 53.68 -24.42
N ALA A 230 33.53 53.75 -25.11
CA ALA A 230 34.60 54.69 -24.76
C ALA A 230 34.11 56.14 -24.83
N ILE A 231 33.31 56.47 -25.84
CA ILE A 231 32.75 57.81 -26.01
C ILE A 231 31.69 58.08 -24.94
N GLY A 232 30.77 57.15 -24.71
CA GLY A 232 29.79 57.26 -23.63
C GLY A 232 30.44 57.46 -22.26
N ALA A 233 31.54 56.75 -21.98
CA ALA A 233 32.33 56.91 -20.76
C ALA A 233 32.97 58.30 -20.65
N ARG A 234 33.51 58.85 -21.75
CA ARG A 234 34.08 60.19 -21.80
C ARG A 234 33.02 61.29 -21.65
N PHE A 235 31.88 61.17 -22.32
CA PHE A 235 30.73 62.06 -22.11
C PHE A 235 30.21 62.00 -20.67
N GLY A 236 30.37 60.86 -19.98
CA GLY A 236 30.06 60.73 -18.56
C GLY A 236 30.88 61.65 -17.64
N GLN A 237 32.04 62.14 -18.09
CA GLN A 237 32.91 63.07 -17.37
C GLN A 237 32.58 64.54 -17.64
N VAL A 238 31.70 64.82 -18.61
CA VAL A 238 31.28 66.17 -19.02
C VAL A 238 30.03 66.61 -18.24
N ASP A 239 29.92 67.91 -17.96
CA ASP A 239 28.77 68.49 -17.26
C ASP A 239 27.47 68.33 -18.06
N GLY A 240 26.37 67.99 -17.38
CA GLY A 240 25.07 67.71 -18.02
C GLY A 240 24.53 68.88 -18.85
N GLN A 241 24.77 70.12 -18.41
CA GLN A 241 24.34 71.32 -19.12
C GLN A 241 25.06 71.50 -20.47
N ARG A 242 26.34 71.14 -20.54
CA ARG A 242 27.11 71.17 -21.80
C ARG A 242 26.60 70.12 -22.80
N ILE A 243 26.09 68.98 -22.31
CA ILE A 243 25.50 67.94 -23.16
C ILE A 243 24.14 68.39 -23.70
N ASP A 244 23.32 69.04 -22.87
CA ASP A 244 22.03 69.58 -23.31
C ASP A 244 22.20 70.74 -24.31
N ASP A 245 23.18 71.63 -24.10
CA ASP A 245 23.56 72.70 -25.03
C ASP A 245 24.07 72.12 -26.37
N PHE A 246 24.89 71.06 -26.31
CA PHE A 246 25.34 70.33 -27.48
C PHE A 246 24.15 69.76 -28.28
N LEU A 247 23.25 69.02 -27.63
CA LEU A 247 22.07 68.43 -28.27
C LEU A 247 21.07 69.48 -28.81
N GLY A 248 20.99 70.65 -28.17
CA GLY A 248 20.17 71.77 -28.63
C GLY A 248 20.72 72.47 -29.87
N SER A 249 22.01 72.29 -30.17
CA SER A 249 22.70 72.95 -31.29
C SER A 249 22.73 72.13 -32.59
N LEU A 250 22.21 70.89 -32.58
CA LEU A 250 22.28 69.94 -33.69
C LEU A 250 21.02 69.95 -34.57
N ALA A 251 21.20 69.71 -35.87
CA ALA A 251 20.11 69.41 -36.79
C ALA A 251 19.45 68.05 -36.46
N GLU A 252 18.22 67.83 -36.90
CA GLU A 252 17.42 66.64 -36.54
C GLU A 252 18.13 65.31 -36.85
N HIS A 253 18.77 65.20 -38.02
CA HIS A 253 19.53 64.01 -38.42
C HIS A 253 20.80 63.80 -37.57
N ASP A 254 21.59 64.85 -37.37
CA ASP A 254 22.81 64.80 -36.54
C ASP A 254 22.50 64.52 -35.07
N ARG A 255 21.33 64.98 -34.62
CA ARG A 255 20.82 64.74 -33.28
C ARG A 255 20.46 63.27 -33.07
N GLU A 256 19.87 62.59 -34.06
CA GLU A 256 19.61 61.15 -33.96
C GLU A 256 20.91 60.34 -33.84
N VAL A 257 21.92 60.67 -34.65
CA VAL A 257 23.25 60.05 -34.59
C VAL A 257 23.93 60.33 -33.25
N ALA A 258 23.88 61.57 -32.75
CA ALA A 258 24.42 61.93 -31.43
C ALA A 258 23.68 61.22 -30.29
N LEU A 259 22.36 61.11 -30.37
CA LEU A 259 21.56 60.37 -29.38
C LEU A 259 21.92 58.88 -29.36
N SER A 260 22.26 58.28 -30.52
CA SER A 260 22.72 56.88 -30.60
C SER A 260 24.04 56.64 -29.85
N LEU A 261 24.99 57.58 -29.92
CA LEU A 261 26.25 57.53 -29.17
C LEU A 261 26.03 57.76 -27.66
N LEU A 262 25.07 58.63 -27.32
CA LEU A 262 24.72 58.92 -25.94
C LEU A 262 23.89 57.82 -25.28
N LEU A 263 23.49 56.76 -26.00
CA LEU A 263 22.84 55.57 -25.42
C LEU A 263 23.72 54.87 -24.37
N ALA A 264 25.05 54.99 -24.45
CA ALA A 264 25.98 54.46 -23.44
C ALA A 264 26.33 55.47 -22.32
N LEU A 265 25.72 56.66 -22.30
CA LEU A 265 25.99 57.69 -21.28
C LEU A 265 25.71 57.18 -19.86
N PRO A 266 26.70 57.16 -18.93
CA PRO A 266 26.59 56.51 -17.63
C PRO A 266 25.81 57.31 -16.57
N ARG A 267 24.80 58.08 -16.96
CA ARG A 267 23.96 58.92 -16.09
C ARG A 267 22.52 58.99 -16.60
N GLN A 268 21.58 59.31 -15.72
CA GLN A 268 20.22 59.66 -16.15
C GLN A 268 20.24 61.06 -16.79
N SER A 269 19.83 61.15 -18.05
CA SER A 269 19.61 62.43 -18.73
C SER A 269 18.20 62.44 -19.31
N ALA A 270 17.47 63.54 -19.11
CA ALA A 270 16.14 63.75 -19.68
C ALA A 270 16.16 63.78 -21.23
N ALA A 271 17.33 64.06 -21.83
CA ALA A 271 17.53 64.08 -23.27
C ALA A 271 17.57 62.68 -23.90
N VAL A 272 18.04 61.67 -23.17
CA VAL A 272 18.25 60.28 -23.67
C VAL A 272 17.24 59.29 -23.08
N GLY A 273 16.79 59.50 -21.84
CA GLY A 273 15.98 58.55 -21.08
C GLY A 273 14.46 58.66 -21.25
N GLY A 274 13.95 59.56 -22.09
CA GLY A 274 12.53 59.74 -22.31
C GLY A 274 11.79 60.27 -21.06
N GLY A 275 11.58 61.59 -20.99
CA GLY A 275 10.45 62.11 -20.21
C GLY A 275 9.13 61.58 -20.79
N ARG A 276 8.03 61.62 -20.02
CA ARG A 276 6.67 61.10 -20.31
C ARG A 276 6.04 61.42 -21.70
N GLN A 277 6.72 62.15 -22.59
CA GLN A 277 6.23 62.59 -23.91
C GLN A 277 7.23 62.43 -25.07
N ARG A 278 8.40 61.77 -24.93
CA ARG A 278 9.29 61.51 -26.09
C ARG A 278 9.34 60.02 -26.45
N LYS A 279 9.11 59.73 -27.73
CA LYS A 279 9.19 58.40 -28.34
C LYS A 279 10.56 57.79 -27.99
N LEU A 280 10.56 56.59 -27.41
CA LEU A 280 11.81 55.83 -27.21
C LEU A 280 12.55 55.71 -28.54
N VAL A 281 13.87 55.72 -28.49
CA VAL A 281 14.74 55.46 -29.64
C VAL A 281 14.31 54.16 -30.32
N ASP A 282 14.15 54.18 -31.64
CA ASP A 282 13.70 53.04 -32.44
C ASP A 282 14.68 51.86 -32.30
N GLY A 283 14.15 50.63 -32.21
CA GLY A 283 14.94 49.41 -32.06
C GLY A 283 15.96 49.21 -33.19
N GLY A 284 15.66 49.71 -34.40
CA GLY A 284 16.58 49.71 -35.55
C GLY A 284 17.84 50.58 -35.37
N VAL A 285 17.82 51.57 -34.48
CA VAL A 285 19.00 52.40 -34.15
C VAL A 285 19.81 51.77 -33.01
N VAL A 286 19.16 51.04 -32.11
CA VAL A 286 19.80 50.41 -30.95
C VAL A 286 20.61 49.17 -31.35
N GLU A 287 20.13 48.39 -32.31
CA GLU A 287 20.83 47.19 -32.82
C GLU A 287 22.28 47.46 -33.29
N PRO A 288 22.55 48.40 -34.22
CA PRO A 288 23.92 48.66 -34.70
C PRO A 288 24.82 49.19 -33.58
N VAL A 289 24.28 49.97 -32.64
CA VAL A 289 25.03 50.46 -31.46
C VAL A 289 25.40 49.31 -30.53
N LEU A 290 24.49 48.35 -30.30
CA LEU A 290 24.80 47.14 -29.51
C LEU A 290 25.87 46.28 -30.20
N ALA A 291 25.80 46.12 -31.52
CA ALA A 291 26.79 45.37 -32.29
C ALA A 291 28.18 46.04 -32.24
N ALA A 292 28.25 47.36 -32.39
CA ALA A 292 29.48 48.14 -32.26
C ALA A 292 30.04 48.06 -30.83
N ALA A 293 29.20 48.22 -29.81
CA ALA A 293 29.59 48.11 -28.41
C ALA A 293 30.13 46.71 -28.05
N ALA A 294 29.50 45.65 -28.56
CA ALA A 294 29.97 44.28 -28.38
C ALA A 294 31.30 44.01 -29.12
N ALA A 295 31.52 44.61 -30.29
CA ALA A 295 32.81 44.55 -31.00
C ALA A 295 33.90 45.29 -30.22
N GLU A 296 33.60 46.48 -29.69
CA GLU A 296 34.51 47.26 -28.87
C GLU A 296 34.96 46.48 -27.62
N LEU A 297 34.03 45.88 -26.87
CA LEU A 297 34.37 45.07 -25.68
C LEU A 297 35.18 43.81 -25.98
N ARG A 298 35.06 43.24 -27.18
CA ARG A 298 35.89 42.09 -27.60
C ARG A 298 37.34 42.51 -27.85
N GLY A 299 37.58 43.76 -28.24
CA GLY A 299 38.92 44.31 -28.45
C GLY A 299 39.70 44.58 -27.16
N TYR A 300 39.03 44.74 -26.02
CA TYR A 300 39.69 44.96 -24.73
C TYR A 300 40.06 43.64 -24.05
N ALA A 301 41.35 43.46 -23.73
CA ALA A 301 41.82 42.36 -22.89
C ALA A 301 41.32 42.48 -21.44
N ALA A 302 41.33 43.70 -20.89
CA ALA A 302 40.68 44.08 -19.64
C ALA A 302 40.01 45.45 -19.84
N ALA A 303 38.69 45.51 -19.69
CA ALA A 303 37.94 46.74 -19.90
C ALA A 303 38.06 47.67 -18.68
N GLU A 304 38.21 48.97 -18.93
CA GLU A 304 38.26 49.97 -17.87
C GLU A 304 36.94 50.05 -17.09
N PRO A 305 36.97 50.39 -15.79
CA PRO A 305 35.77 50.49 -14.97
C PRO A 305 34.68 51.42 -15.52
N ALA A 306 35.08 52.52 -16.17
CA ALA A 306 34.17 53.51 -16.76
C ALA A 306 33.46 52.99 -18.01
N VAL A 307 34.17 52.23 -18.85
CA VAL A 307 33.62 51.56 -20.05
C VAL A 307 32.60 50.50 -19.65
N LEU A 308 32.84 49.76 -18.57
CA LEU A 308 31.89 48.79 -18.03
C LEU A 308 30.63 49.47 -17.47
N THR A 309 30.77 50.62 -16.82
CA THR A 309 29.62 51.43 -16.37
C THR A 309 28.80 51.92 -17.58
N ALA A 310 29.46 52.40 -18.64
CA ALA A 310 28.80 52.80 -19.88
C ALA A 310 28.05 51.62 -20.53
N ALA A 311 28.64 50.43 -20.53
CA ALA A 311 28.02 49.20 -21.02
C ALA A 311 26.78 48.79 -20.20
N ALA A 312 26.83 48.90 -18.87
CA ALA A 312 25.67 48.65 -18.02
C ALA A 312 24.53 49.64 -18.31
N TRP A 313 24.83 50.92 -18.53
CA TRP A 313 23.81 51.91 -18.92
C TRP A 313 23.22 51.66 -20.30
N LEU A 314 24.03 51.22 -21.26
CA LEU A 314 23.55 50.79 -22.57
C LEU A 314 22.59 49.59 -22.44
N LEU A 315 22.96 48.57 -21.66
CA LEU A 315 22.10 47.41 -21.38
C LEU A 315 20.78 47.82 -20.72
N ARG A 316 20.82 48.72 -19.74
CA ARG A 316 19.63 49.24 -19.07
C ARG A 316 18.67 49.89 -20.06
N ARG A 317 19.18 50.73 -20.97
CA ARG A 317 18.35 51.44 -21.96
C ARG A 317 17.83 50.50 -23.05
N ALA A 318 18.68 49.60 -23.54
CA ALA A 318 18.28 48.57 -24.50
C ALA A 318 17.19 47.64 -23.92
N SER A 319 17.26 47.31 -22.63
CA SER A 319 16.25 46.47 -21.97
C SER A 319 14.84 47.11 -21.91
N GLY A 320 14.77 48.45 -21.98
CA GLY A 320 13.51 49.22 -21.96
C GLY A 320 12.87 49.44 -23.33
N VAL A 321 13.51 49.03 -24.42
CA VAL A 321 12.96 49.15 -25.78
C VAL A 321 12.12 47.91 -26.09
N GLU A 322 10.88 48.12 -26.53
CA GLU A 322 9.91 47.03 -26.77
C GLU A 322 10.16 46.29 -28.10
N ASP A 323 10.60 47.00 -29.15
CA ASP A 323 10.75 46.48 -30.52
C ASP A 323 12.22 46.19 -30.91
N LEU A 324 12.95 45.42 -30.10
CA LEU A 324 14.32 45.01 -30.46
C LEU A 324 14.30 43.83 -31.47
N PRO A 325 15.09 43.87 -32.55
CA PRO A 325 15.23 42.76 -33.48
C PRO A 325 15.99 41.58 -32.84
N GLY A 326 15.68 40.35 -33.26
CA GLY A 326 16.27 39.12 -32.70
C GLY A 326 17.80 39.04 -32.87
N SER A 327 18.34 39.59 -33.96
CA SER A 327 19.77 39.70 -34.27
C SER A 327 20.60 40.37 -33.18
N ALA A 328 19.99 41.23 -32.35
CA ALA A 328 20.65 41.87 -31.22
C ALA A 328 21.01 40.91 -30.06
N ALA A 329 20.46 39.69 -30.03
CA ALA A 329 20.64 38.75 -28.93
C ALA A 329 22.11 38.37 -28.66
N ALA A 330 22.91 38.15 -29.71
CA ALA A 330 24.33 37.79 -29.57
C ALA A 330 25.16 38.95 -28.98
N SER A 331 24.88 40.18 -29.42
CA SER A 331 25.51 41.40 -28.90
C SER A 331 25.15 41.65 -27.44
N LEU A 332 23.88 41.44 -27.06
CA LEU A 332 23.44 41.52 -25.67
C LEU A 332 24.18 40.52 -24.77
N ILE A 333 24.29 39.26 -25.19
CA ILE A 333 25.02 38.23 -24.43
C ILE A 333 26.49 38.66 -24.23
N SER A 334 27.17 39.10 -25.28
CA SER A 334 28.58 39.52 -25.19
C SER A 334 28.78 40.68 -24.21
N LEU A 335 27.87 41.65 -24.18
CA LEU A 335 27.90 42.76 -23.24
C LEU A 335 27.62 42.29 -21.80
N MET A 336 26.61 41.44 -21.61
CA MET A 336 26.23 40.91 -20.30
C MET A 336 27.37 40.10 -19.66
N VAL A 337 28.05 39.25 -20.42
CA VAL A 337 29.19 38.44 -19.92
C VAL A 337 30.30 39.34 -19.38
N LYS A 338 30.64 40.41 -20.11
CA LYS A 338 31.69 41.35 -19.70
C LYS A 338 31.27 42.21 -18.50
N VAL A 339 30.03 42.69 -18.47
CA VAL A 339 29.52 43.48 -17.33
C VAL A 339 29.42 42.60 -16.06
N ALA A 340 28.91 41.38 -16.18
CA ALA A 340 28.81 40.44 -15.05
C ALA A 340 30.18 40.05 -14.47
N SER A 341 31.24 40.00 -15.29
CA SER A 341 32.60 39.67 -14.83
C SER A 341 33.13 40.64 -13.76
N ALA A 342 32.64 41.88 -13.72
CA ALA A 342 33.04 42.89 -12.74
C ALA A 342 32.35 42.76 -11.37
N ARG A 343 31.31 41.91 -11.26
CA ARG A 343 30.58 41.58 -10.01
C ARG A 343 30.19 42.78 -9.13
N ARG A 344 29.64 43.84 -9.72
CA ARG A 344 29.15 45.01 -8.96
C ARG A 344 27.68 44.82 -8.58
N GLU A 345 27.32 45.10 -7.33
CA GLU A 345 25.94 44.97 -6.84
C GLU A 345 24.93 45.86 -7.61
N GLN A 346 25.38 47.03 -8.06
CA GLN A 346 24.56 47.98 -8.81
C GLN A 346 24.11 47.43 -10.18
N ASP A 347 24.85 46.47 -10.73
CA ASP A 347 24.61 45.92 -12.06
C ASP A 347 23.61 44.74 -12.04
N VAL A 348 23.28 44.19 -10.86
CA VAL A 348 22.37 43.02 -10.72
C VAL A 348 21.00 43.29 -11.33
N THR A 349 20.40 44.45 -11.04
CA THR A 349 19.07 44.83 -11.55
C THR A 349 19.07 45.08 -13.06
N VAL A 350 20.18 45.62 -13.58
CA VAL A 350 20.36 45.89 -15.00
C VAL A 350 20.54 44.59 -15.77
N LEU A 351 21.35 43.69 -15.24
CA LEU A 351 21.56 42.36 -15.82
C LEU A 351 20.26 41.56 -15.80
N ASP A 352 19.48 41.57 -14.72
CA ASP A 352 18.20 40.86 -14.69
C ASP A 352 17.19 41.40 -15.72
N ALA A 353 17.10 42.73 -15.89
CA ALA A 353 16.27 43.33 -16.93
C ALA A 353 16.75 42.95 -18.35
N ALA A 354 18.06 42.96 -18.59
CA ALA A 354 18.66 42.55 -19.86
C ALA A 354 18.41 41.06 -20.16
N VAL A 355 18.50 40.19 -19.15
CA VAL A 355 18.14 38.77 -19.24
C VAL A 355 16.66 38.61 -19.60
N GLY A 356 15.78 39.39 -18.98
CA GLY A 356 14.34 39.40 -19.29
C GLY A 356 14.07 39.74 -20.75
N THR A 357 14.73 40.77 -21.29
CA THR A 357 14.63 41.12 -22.71
C THR A 357 15.21 40.03 -23.61
N LEU A 358 16.36 39.44 -23.27
CA LEU A 358 16.93 38.31 -24.00
C LEU A 358 15.96 37.12 -24.05
N SER A 359 15.28 36.80 -22.95
CA SER A 359 14.30 35.69 -22.90
C SER A 359 13.13 35.88 -23.88
N ARG A 360 12.76 37.13 -24.19
CA ARG A 360 11.72 37.48 -25.18
C ARG A 360 12.23 37.39 -26.62
N LEU A 361 13.52 37.66 -26.84
CA LEU A 361 14.16 37.62 -28.16
C LEU A 361 14.52 36.20 -28.62
N LEU A 362 14.88 35.31 -27.68
CA LEU A 362 15.30 33.93 -28.00
C LEU A 362 14.28 33.12 -28.84
N PRO A 363 12.95 33.20 -28.60
CA PRO A 363 11.96 32.54 -29.43
C PRO A 363 11.87 33.06 -30.88
N ALA A 364 12.34 34.29 -31.16
CA ALA A 364 12.25 34.92 -32.48
C ALA A 364 13.44 34.57 -33.41
N LEU A 365 14.54 34.05 -32.86
CA LEU A 365 15.73 33.69 -33.62
C LEU A 365 15.53 32.47 -34.53
N SER A 366 16.27 32.39 -35.64
CA SER A 366 16.34 31.17 -36.47
C SER A 366 17.10 30.04 -35.77
N ARG A 367 17.01 28.81 -36.29
CA ARG A 367 17.70 27.65 -35.71
C ARG A 367 19.22 27.81 -35.72
N ASP A 368 19.77 28.38 -36.79
CA ASP A 368 21.22 28.52 -36.97
C ASP A 368 21.80 29.59 -36.04
N GLU A 369 21.11 30.73 -35.91
CA GLU A 369 21.49 31.79 -34.96
C GLU A 369 21.47 31.32 -33.51
N ARG A 370 20.46 30.52 -33.13
CA ARG A 370 20.41 29.90 -31.80
C ARG A 370 21.59 28.99 -31.54
N THR A 371 22.18 28.41 -32.59
CA THR A 371 23.29 27.48 -32.40
C THR A 371 24.61 28.16 -32.07
N GLY A 372 24.84 29.35 -32.62
CA GLY A 372 26.04 30.16 -32.44
C GLY A 372 26.07 31.00 -31.15
N LEU A 373 25.01 30.96 -30.32
CA LEU A 373 24.99 31.70 -29.06
C LEU A 373 25.93 31.07 -28.01
N ASP A 374 26.71 31.93 -27.33
CA ASP A 374 27.55 31.56 -26.19
C ASP A 374 26.71 31.37 -24.92
N LEU A 375 26.15 30.17 -24.77
CA LEU A 375 25.35 29.79 -23.61
C LEU A 375 26.18 29.54 -22.36
N THR A 376 27.47 29.19 -22.51
CA THR A 376 28.36 28.91 -21.37
C THR A 376 28.76 30.20 -20.67
N GLY A 377 29.19 31.22 -21.42
CA GLY A 377 29.45 32.55 -20.88
C GLY A 377 28.19 33.15 -20.25
N LEU A 378 27.03 32.97 -20.89
CA LEU A 378 25.77 33.45 -20.35
C LEU A 378 25.39 32.78 -19.02
N ALA A 379 25.60 31.46 -18.88
CA ALA A 379 25.33 30.74 -17.64
C ALA A 379 26.14 31.32 -16.48
N GLN A 380 27.44 31.56 -16.69
CA GLN A 380 28.33 32.15 -15.70
C GLN A 380 27.94 33.59 -15.35
N ALA A 381 27.49 34.38 -16.34
CA ALA A 381 27.04 35.75 -16.12
C ALA A 381 25.76 35.82 -15.25
N VAL A 382 24.87 34.85 -15.41
CA VAL A 382 23.56 34.80 -14.76
C VAL A 382 23.57 34.01 -13.44
N ALA A 383 24.61 33.21 -13.18
CA ALA A 383 24.76 32.37 -12.00
C ALA A 383 24.53 33.11 -10.67
N HIS A 384 24.92 34.38 -10.59
CA HIS A 384 24.82 35.22 -9.38
C HIS A 384 23.49 36.00 -9.26
N LEU A 385 22.63 35.97 -10.28
CA LEU A 385 21.35 36.69 -10.25
C LEU A 385 20.33 35.95 -9.38
N PRO A 386 19.54 36.63 -8.55
CA PRO A 386 18.52 35.98 -7.73
C PRO A 386 17.49 35.28 -8.63
N LEU A 387 17.09 34.07 -8.24
CA LEU A 387 16.01 33.36 -8.91
C LEU A 387 14.68 33.80 -8.28
N SER A 388 13.82 34.44 -9.05
CA SER A 388 12.47 34.86 -8.64
C SER A 388 11.46 34.58 -9.74
N ARG A 389 10.18 34.46 -9.38
CA ARG A 389 9.10 34.10 -10.31
C ARG A 389 8.98 35.07 -11.50
N ASP A 390 9.08 36.37 -11.23
CA ASP A 390 8.99 37.43 -12.24
C ASP A 390 10.37 37.93 -12.70
N GLY A 391 11.44 37.28 -12.25
CA GLY A 391 12.82 37.65 -12.57
C GLY A 391 13.24 37.18 -13.96
N GLY A 392 14.17 37.93 -14.55
CA GLY A 392 14.74 37.62 -15.87
C GLY A 392 15.38 36.23 -15.91
N ARG A 393 16.13 35.84 -14.87
CA ARG A 393 16.78 34.52 -14.79
C ARG A 393 15.81 33.34 -14.99
N ALA A 394 14.64 33.37 -14.34
CA ALA A 394 13.65 32.30 -14.47
C ALA A 394 13.05 32.24 -15.88
N ALA A 395 12.75 33.40 -16.47
CA ALA A 395 12.26 33.50 -17.84
C ALA A 395 13.28 32.99 -18.87
N LEU A 396 14.57 33.29 -18.66
CA LEU A 396 15.66 32.80 -19.51
C LEU A 396 15.79 31.28 -19.45
N LEU A 397 15.81 30.70 -18.25
CA LEU A 397 15.88 29.24 -18.08
C LEU A 397 14.68 28.55 -18.76
N ALA A 398 13.48 29.11 -18.64
CA ALA A 398 12.29 28.61 -19.33
C ALA A 398 12.42 28.72 -20.87
N ALA A 399 12.97 29.82 -21.38
CA ALA A 399 13.19 30.03 -22.82
C ALA A 399 14.25 29.06 -23.38
N ILE A 400 15.39 28.90 -22.71
CA ILE A 400 16.45 27.96 -23.11
C ILE A 400 15.92 26.52 -23.04
N GLY A 401 15.15 26.20 -22.00
CA GLY A 401 14.53 24.90 -21.82
C GLY A 401 13.67 24.45 -23.01
N LYS A 402 13.03 25.38 -23.73
CA LYS A 402 12.20 25.06 -24.90
C LYS A 402 13.01 24.62 -26.13
N PHE A 403 14.23 25.11 -26.31
CA PHE A 403 14.98 24.88 -27.56
C PHE A 403 16.30 24.13 -27.38
N ARG A 404 16.97 24.22 -26.23
CA ARG A 404 18.24 23.56 -25.90
C ARG A 404 18.23 23.00 -24.47
N SER A 405 17.35 22.03 -24.21
CA SER A 405 17.18 21.38 -22.91
C SER A 405 18.48 20.85 -22.30
N LYS A 406 19.35 20.23 -23.11
CA LYS A 406 20.62 19.65 -22.66
C LYS A 406 21.63 20.68 -22.14
N ALA A 407 21.54 21.94 -22.58
CA ALA A 407 22.43 23.00 -22.09
C ALA A 407 22.19 23.33 -20.60
N LEU A 408 20.97 23.08 -20.11
CA LEU A 408 20.59 23.28 -18.71
C LEU A 408 21.14 22.21 -17.77
N LEU A 409 21.83 21.18 -18.28
CA LEU A 409 22.52 20.20 -17.43
C LEU A 409 23.84 20.73 -16.87
N ALA A 410 24.37 21.84 -17.40
CA ALA A 410 25.56 22.48 -16.87
C ALA A 410 25.31 23.06 -15.47
N PRO A 411 26.24 22.88 -14.51
CA PRO A 411 26.06 23.30 -13.12
C PRO A 411 25.93 24.81 -12.95
N ASP A 412 26.55 25.59 -13.84
CA ASP A 412 26.56 27.05 -13.82
C ASP A 412 25.15 27.67 -13.81
N TRP A 413 24.17 27.01 -14.44
CA TRP A 413 22.77 27.47 -14.46
C TRP A 413 22.08 27.39 -13.10
N TRP A 414 22.53 26.48 -12.24
CA TRP A 414 21.92 26.13 -10.96
C TRP A 414 22.74 26.59 -9.75
N GLU A 415 23.85 27.28 -10.00
CA GLU A 415 24.66 27.88 -8.94
C GLU A 415 23.81 28.87 -8.13
N SER A 416 23.97 28.83 -6.80
CA SER A 416 23.25 29.65 -5.80
C SER A 416 21.72 29.47 -5.74
N VAL A 417 21.15 28.48 -6.44
CA VAL A 417 19.70 28.21 -6.38
C VAL A 417 19.32 27.58 -5.04
N THR A 418 18.35 28.20 -4.37
CA THR A 418 17.71 27.66 -3.16
C THR A 418 16.44 26.91 -3.52
N LEU A 419 16.03 25.97 -2.65
CA LEU A 419 14.79 25.22 -2.85
C LEU A 419 13.56 26.14 -2.84
N ASP A 420 13.58 27.19 -2.03
CA ASP A 420 12.45 28.11 -1.85
C ASP A 420 12.21 28.91 -3.14
N ALA A 421 13.26 29.50 -3.68
CA ALA A 421 13.22 30.20 -4.97
C ALA A 421 12.80 29.26 -6.12
N LEU A 422 13.30 28.03 -6.11
CA LEU A 422 12.97 27.04 -7.14
C LEU A 422 11.50 26.61 -7.06
N ALA A 423 10.97 26.39 -5.86
CA ALA A 423 9.58 26.02 -5.61
C ALA A 423 8.61 27.14 -6.03
N GLU A 424 8.93 28.40 -5.72
CA GLU A 424 8.17 29.56 -6.18
C GLU A 424 8.11 29.62 -7.71
N CYS A 425 9.26 29.44 -8.38
CA CYS A 425 9.36 29.51 -9.84
C CYS A 425 8.72 28.31 -10.56
N ALA A 426 8.72 27.12 -9.94
CA ALA A 426 8.16 25.90 -10.50
C ALA A 426 6.63 25.96 -10.64
N THR A 427 5.93 26.78 -9.85
CA THR A 427 4.50 27.05 -10.04
C THR A 427 4.19 27.93 -11.27
N GLY A 428 5.22 28.41 -11.97
CA GLY A 428 5.11 29.31 -13.11
C GLY A 428 5.87 28.82 -14.36
N PRO A 429 6.57 29.71 -15.10
CA PRO A 429 7.14 29.38 -16.41
C PRO A 429 8.25 28.32 -16.35
N LEU A 430 8.84 28.10 -15.18
CA LEU A 430 9.92 27.14 -14.98
C LEU A 430 9.42 25.71 -14.73
N GLY A 431 8.12 25.51 -14.45
CA GLY A 431 7.55 24.20 -14.14
C GLY A 431 7.91 23.13 -15.16
N GLY A 432 7.68 23.39 -16.46
CA GLY A 432 8.01 22.42 -17.52
C GLY A 432 9.51 22.13 -17.70
N VAL A 433 10.40 22.94 -17.10
CA VAL A 433 11.84 22.67 -17.05
C VAL A 433 12.18 21.84 -15.81
N THR A 434 11.59 22.18 -14.66
CA THR A 434 11.82 21.47 -13.40
C THR A 434 11.18 20.09 -13.33
N SER A 435 10.16 19.77 -14.14
CA SER A 435 9.59 18.42 -14.22
C SER A 435 10.42 17.44 -15.05
N ARG A 436 11.48 17.89 -15.73
CA ARG A 436 12.29 17.01 -16.58
C ARG A 436 13.12 16.04 -15.74
N PRO A 437 13.13 14.74 -16.08
CA PRO A 437 13.76 13.72 -15.24
C PRO A 437 15.26 13.98 -15.02
N GLU A 438 15.98 14.45 -16.03
CA GLU A 438 17.42 14.71 -15.92
C GLU A 438 17.74 15.85 -14.94
N ILE A 439 16.93 16.91 -14.97
CA ILE A 439 17.09 18.07 -14.06
C ILE A 439 16.64 17.69 -12.65
N VAL A 440 15.57 16.90 -12.55
CA VAL A 440 15.08 16.38 -11.28
C VAL A 440 16.14 15.56 -10.56
N GLU A 441 16.75 14.59 -11.25
CA GLU A 441 17.73 13.69 -10.64
C GLU A 441 19.01 14.43 -10.23
N GLN A 442 19.50 15.34 -11.08
CA GLN A 442 20.78 15.99 -10.87
C GLN A 442 20.71 17.17 -9.88
N TYR A 443 19.60 17.92 -9.85
CA TYR A 443 19.52 19.17 -9.07
C TYR A 443 18.38 19.19 -8.05
N VAL A 444 17.16 18.81 -8.44
CA VAL A 444 15.99 18.90 -7.54
C VAL A 444 16.12 17.91 -6.37
N ARG A 445 16.39 16.64 -6.67
CA ARG A 445 16.45 15.57 -5.66
C ARG A 445 17.56 15.81 -4.62
N PRO A 446 18.80 16.19 -4.97
CA PRO A 446 19.82 16.52 -3.99
C PRO A 446 19.47 17.73 -3.13
N LEU A 447 18.87 18.78 -3.71
CA LEU A 447 18.44 19.96 -2.95
C LEU A 447 17.35 19.60 -1.94
N VAL A 448 16.33 18.87 -2.36
CA VAL A 448 15.24 18.40 -1.49
C VAL A 448 15.76 17.49 -0.38
N ALA A 449 16.65 16.53 -0.70
CA ALA A 449 17.26 15.65 0.28
C ALA A 449 18.10 16.40 1.32
N ARG A 450 18.87 17.41 0.87
CA ARG A 450 19.65 18.28 1.76
C ARG A 450 18.74 19.07 2.70
N GLU A 451 17.65 19.63 2.21
CA GLU A 451 16.69 20.36 3.04
C GLU A 451 16.01 19.44 4.05
N LEU A 452 15.52 18.26 3.64
CA LEU A 452 14.94 17.25 4.55
C LEU A 452 15.90 16.83 5.67
N SER A 453 17.21 16.75 5.38
CA SER A 453 18.21 16.42 6.39
C SER A 453 18.35 17.49 7.49
N ARG A 454 17.99 18.74 7.20
CA ARG A 454 18.15 19.91 8.08
C ARG A 454 16.85 20.38 8.74
N VAL A 455 15.69 19.90 8.31
CA VAL A 455 14.40 20.30 8.87
C VAL A 455 14.28 19.88 10.33
N THR A 456 13.96 20.86 11.17
CA THR A 456 13.66 20.71 12.61
C THR A 456 12.34 21.35 13.01
N SER A 457 11.70 22.15 12.15
CA SER A 457 10.46 22.85 12.47
C SER A 457 9.26 22.33 11.69
N ARG A 458 8.08 22.35 12.34
CA ARG A 458 6.80 21.99 11.71
C ARG A 458 6.48 22.85 10.49
N THR A 459 6.74 24.17 10.56
CA THR A 459 6.48 25.09 9.44
C THR A 459 7.30 24.71 8.20
N ARG A 460 8.60 24.38 8.38
CA ARG A 460 9.45 23.96 7.27
C ARG A 460 9.05 22.59 6.73
N LEU A 461 8.65 21.66 7.59
CA LEU A 461 8.11 20.36 7.17
C LEU A 461 6.82 20.54 6.34
N GLY A 462 5.92 21.42 6.78
CA GLY A 462 4.69 21.76 6.05
C GLY A 462 4.99 22.37 4.68
N PHE A 463 5.99 23.27 4.58
CA PHE A 463 6.46 23.80 3.30
C PHE A 463 6.95 22.69 2.36
N LEU A 464 7.77 21.74 2.86
CA LEU A 464 8.28 20.64 2.03
C LEU A 464 7.17 19.71 1.51
N LEU A 465 6.11 19.50 2.30
CA LEU A 465 4.93 18.73 1.87
C LEU A 465 4.04 19.52 0.90
N GLY A 466 4.06 20.86 1.00
CA GLY A 466 3.34 21.79 0.14
C GLY A 466 4.11 22.19 -1.13
N LEU A 467 5.25 21.55 -1.42
CA LEU A 467 5.99 21.79 -2.66
C LEU A 467 5.14 21.41 -3.89
N PRO A 468 5.47 21.96 -5.08
CA PRO A 468 4.80 21.56 -6.31
C PRO A 468 4.89 20.05 -6.54
N GLY A 469 3.87 19.46 -7.18
CA GLY A 469 3.71 18.00 -7.27
C GLY A 469 4.91 17.26 -7.88
N GLU A 470 5.67 17.92 -8.76
CA GLU A 470 6.90 17.41 -9.38
C GLU A 470 8.03 17.20 -8.37
N PHE A 471 8.07 17.97 -7.29
CA PHE A 471 9.05 17.85 -6.22
C PHE A 471 8.60 16.79 -5.22
N VAL A 472 7.30 16.75 -4.93
CA VAL A 472 6.69 15.80 -4.00
C VAL A 472 6.82 14.36 -4.51
N SER A 473 6.66 14.12 -5.81
CA SER A 473 6.85 12.79 -6.41
C SER A 473 8.27 12.25 -6.27
N ASN A 474 9.25 13.13 -6.04
CA ASN A 474 10.67 12.79 -5.91
C ASN A 474 11.17 12.82 -4.45
N LEU A 475 10.28 13.00 -3.48
CA LEU A 475 10.63 12.97 -2.06
C LEU A 475 11.04 11.55 -1.65
N PRO A 476 12.29 11.34 -1.17
CA PRO A 476 12.70 10.03 -0.65
C PRO A 476 11.95 9.73 0.65
N ALA A 477 11.16 8.65 0.65
CA ALA A 477 10.29 8.27 1.77
C ALA A 477 11.05 8.14 3.10
N ASP A 478 12.25 7.55 3.08
CA ASP A 478 13.06 7.36 4.28
C ASP A 478 13.56 8.67 4.87
N ALA A 479 14.00 9.61 4.03
CA ALA A 479 14.45 10.93 4.47
C ALA A 479 13.28 11.76 4.99
N LEU A 480 12.10 11.63 4.37
CA LEU A 480 10.88 12.26 4.86
C LEU A 480 10.49 11.70 6.22
N ALA A 481 10.46 10.38 6.40
CA ALA A 481 10.19 9.74 7.68
C ALA A 481 11.21 10.15 8.76
N ALA A 482 12.49 10.26 8.41
CA ALA A 482 13.53 10.76 9.31
C ALA A 482 13.30 12.24 9.70
N ALA A 483 12.89 13.09 8.76
CA ALA A 483 12.54 14.48 9.04
C ALA A 483 11.32 14.57 9.97
N PHE A 484 10.26 13.79 9.72
CA PHE A 484 9.09 13.70 10.60
C PHE A 484 9.46 13.27 12.01
N ARG A 485 10.30 12.23 12.16
CA ARG A 485 10.80 11.78 13.48
C ARG A 485 11.63 12.84 14.19
N ARG A 486 12.45 13.60 13.45
CA ARG A 486 13.25 14.69 14.03
C ARG A 486 12.36 15.81 14.56
N VAL A 487 11.40 16.26 13.76
CA VAL A 487 10.46 17.33 14.16
C VAL A 487 9.54 16.86 15.28
N ALA A 488 9.14 15.58 15.30
CA ALA A 488 8.36 15.00 16.38
C ALA A 488 9.07 15.03 17.75
N GLY A 489 10.40 15.14 17.79
CA GLY A 489 11.13 15.29 19.05
C GLY A 489 10.83 16.62 19.76
N ASP A 490 10.58 17.68 18.99
CA ASP A 490 10.39 19.04 19.50
C ASP A 490 8.92 19.54 19.39
N ASP A 491 8.08 18.93 18.54
CA ASP A 491 6.69 19.34 18.29
C ASP A 491 5.68 18.21 18.58
N GLU A 492 4.81 18.44 19.59
CA GLU A 492 3.81 17.47 20.05
C GLU A 492 2.78 17.08 18.98
N VAL A 493 2.42 18.00 18.07
CA VAL A 493 1.44 17.71 17.01
C VAL A 493 2.04 16.76 16.00
N VAL A 494 3.30 16.99 15.61
CA VAL A 494 4.02 16.09 14.71
C VAL A 494 4.26 14.74 15.38
N ALA A 495 4.56 14.71 16.68
CA ALA A 495 4.67 13.46 17.44
C ALA A 495 3.36 12.63 17.41
N ALA A 496 2.22 13.27 17.67
CA ALA A 496 0.92 12.61 17.60
C ALA A 496 0.61 12.07 16.19
N LEU A 497 0.95 12.83 15.13
CA LEU A 497 0.79 12.40 13.74
C LEU A 497 1.70 11.21 13.40
N VAL A 498 2.97 11.25 13.81
CA VAL A 498 3.91 10.14 13.61
C VAL A 498 3.42 8.89 14.31
N GLY A 499 3.01 8.98 15.58
CA GLY A 499 2.49 7.84 16.34
C GLY A 499 1.20 7.26 15.73
N ALA A 500 0.30 8.11 15.22
CA ALA A 500 -0.91 7.68 14.53
C ALA A 500 -0.61 6.98 13.19
N LEU A 501 0.30 7.54 12.37
CA LEU A 501 0.68 6.99 11.07
C LEU A 501 1.48 5.70 11.20
N ALA A 502 2.39 5.63 12.18
CA ALA A 502 3.14 4.42 12.52
C ALA A 502 2.26 3.35 13.18
N GLN A 503 1.01 3.69 13.54
CA GLN A 503 0.08 2.82 14.26
C GLN A 503 0.71 2.23 15.54
N GLU A 504 1.52 3.01 16.26
CA GLU A 504 2.31 2.53 17.41
C GLU A 504 1.43 1.81 18.44
N ARG A 505 0.25 2.38 18.75
CA ARG A 505 -0.72 1.76 19.66
C ARG A 505 -1.16 0.36 19.21
N ARG A 506 -1.31 0.12 17.91
CA ARG A 506 -1.67 -1.20 17.36
C ARG A 506 -0.50 -2.16 17.45
N ILE A 507 0.72 -1.69 17.15
CA ILE A 507 1.93 -2.50 17.29
C ILE A 507 2.13 -2.91 18.74
N ASP A 508 1.94 -2.00 19.70
CA ASP A 508 2.08 -2.30 21.12
C ASP A 508 0.97 -3.24 21.62
N ALA A 509 -0.28 -3.06 21.18
CA ALA A 509 -1.35 -4.01 21.48
C ALA A 509 -1.04 -5.41 20.96
N LEU A 510 -0.56 -5.53 19.71
CA LEU A 510 -0.17 -6.82 19.14
C LEU A 510 1.01 -7.45 19.88
N ARG A 511 1.99 -6.66 20.31
CA ARG A 511 3.11 -7.15 21.14
C ARG A 511 2.61 -7.69 22.48
N GLN A 512 1.71 -6.96 23.14
CA GLN A 512 1.09 -7.40 24.40
C GLN A 512 0.27 -8.69 24.22
N ASP A 513 -0.48 -8.82 23.13
CA ASP A 513 -1.25 -10.03 22.83
C ASP A 513 -0.34 -11.23 22.53
N VAL A 514 0.78 -11.02 21.83
CA VAL A 514 1.79 -12.08 21.61
C VAL A 514 2.41 -12.53 22.94
N GLU A 515 2.77 -11.61 23.82
CA GLU A 515 3.30 -11.96 25.14
C GLU A 515 2.25 -12.68 25.99
N ARG A 516 0.99 -12.23 25.99
CA ARG A 516 -0.11 -12.94 26.65
C ARG A 516 -0.27 -14.36 26.13
N ALA A 517 -0.32 -14.55 24.81
CA ALA A 517 -0.43 -15.86 24.20
C ALA A 517 0.75 -16.79 24.55
N ARG A 518 1.98 -16.25 24.64
CA ARG A 518 3.15 -17.02 25.10
C ARG A 518 3.01 -17.48 26.55
N THR A 519 2.54 -16.61 27.44
CA THR A 519 2.33 -16.98 28.85
C THR A 519 1.22 -18.02 29.02
N GLU A 520 0.13 -17.90 28.27
CA GLU A 520 -0.98 -18.87 28.29
C GLU A 520 -0.55 -20.23 27.74
N ALA A 521 0.25 -20.25 26.67
CA ALA A 521 0.81 -21.47 26.11
C ALA A 521 1.78 -22.17 27.08
N ALA A 522 2.63 -21.41 27.78
CA ALA A 522 3.52 -21.95 28.82
C ALA A 522 2.71 -22.59 29.97
N ALA A 523 1.70 -21.88 30.49
CA ALA A 523 0.83 -22.41 31.55
C ALA A 523 -0.04 -23.59 31.08
N ALA A 524 -0.38 -23.67 29.79
CA ALA A 524 -1.03 -24.85 29.23
C ALA A 524 -0.06 -26.03 29.15
N GLY A 525 1.20 -25.81 28.75
CA GLY A 525 2.26 -26.82 28.74
C GLY A 525 2.49 -27.43 30.13
N GLU A 526 2.66 -26.60 31.16
CA GLU A 526 2.82 -27.06 32.54
C GLU A 526 1.63 -27.91 33.03
N ARG A 527 0.41 -27.54 32.64
CA ARG A 527 -0.81 -28.32 32.98
C ARG A 527 -0.84 -29.67 32.28
N VAL A 528 -0.39 -29.76 31.03
CA VAL A 528 -0.29 -31.03 30.30
C VAL A 528 0.76 -31.92 30.95
N GLU A 529 1.96 -31.40 31.24
CA GLU A 529 3.02 -32.18 31.91
C GLU A 529 2.60 -32.70 33.29
N GLU A 530 1.89 -31.88 34.06
CA GLU A 530 1.35 -32.30 35.36
C GLU A 530 0.23 -33.35 35.22
N ALA A 531 -0.63 -33.22 34.20
CA ALA A 531 -1.65 -34.20 33.90
C ALA A 531 -1.04 -35.55 33.45
N GLU A 532 -0.01 -35.54 32.61
CA GLU A 532 0.74 -36.72 32.19
C GLU A 532 1.43 -37.39 33.38
N ARG A 533 2.06 -36.63 34.28
CA ARG A 533 2.65 -37.16 35.52
C ARG A 533 1.60 -37.84 36.40
N ARG A 534 0.43 -37.24 36.57
CA ARG A 534 -0.67 -37.86 37.34
C ARG A 534 -1.21 -39.11 36.66
N ALA A 535 -1.37 -39.10 35.34
CA ALA A 535 -1.81 -40.25 34.57
C ALA A 535 -0.83 -41.43 34.73
N ALA A 536 0.48 -41.17 34.66
CA ALA A 536 1.50 -42.20 34.88
C ALA A 536 1.44 -42.80 36.29
N VAL A 537 1.30 -41.97 37.33
CA VAL A 537 1.16 -42.45 38.72
C VAL A 537 -0.11 -43.30 38.91
N LEU A 538 -1.22 -42.92 38.27
CA LEU A 538 -2.47 -43.68 38.32
C LEU A 538 -2.36 -45.02 37.58
N ALA A 539 -1.71 -45.04 36.40
CA ALA A 539 -1.45 -46.26 35.64
C ALA A 539 -0.61 -47.26 36.46
N ASP A 540 0.50 -46.80 37.06
CA ASP A 540 1.34 -47.60 37.95
C ASP A 540 0.55 -48.20 39.12
N ARG A 541 -0.40 -47.44 39.68
CA ARG A 541 -1.24 -47.91 40.78
C ARG A 541 -2.24 -48.97 40.31
N CYS A 542 -2.85 -48.78 39.14
CA CYS A 542 -3.73 -49.77 38.53
C CYS A 542 -2.98 -51.07 38.26
N ASP A 543 -1.78 -51.01 37.68
CA ASP A 543 -0.96 -52.20 37.40
C ASP A 543 -0.63 -52.99 38.68
N ARG A 544 -0.27 -52.29 39.78
CA ARG A 544 -0.03 -52.93 41.08
C ARG A 544 -1.29 -53.58 41.65
N LEU A 545 -2.45 -52.94 41.52
CA LEU A 545 -3.71 -53.49 41.99
C LEU A 545 -4.12 -54.71 41.16
N GLU A 546 -3.93 -54.67 39.84
CA GLU A 546 -4.18 -55.81 38.97
C GLU A 546 -3.26 -56.99 39.32
N GLU A 547 -1.97 -56.75 39.55
CA GLU A 547 -1.04 -57.83 39.94
C GLU A 547 -1.40 -58.42 41.31
N SER A 548 -1.81 -57.58 42.27
CA SER A 548 -2.32 -58.03 43.57
C SER A 548 -3.55 -58.92 43.40
N LEU A 549 -4.52 -58.50 42.59
CA LEU A 549 -5.73 -59.29 42.32
C LEU A 549 -5.40 -60.61 41.61
N ARG A 550 -4.45 -60.60 40.66
CA ARG A 550 -3.95 -61.83 40.01
C ARG A 550 -3.26 -62.77 41.00
N ALA A 551 -2.50 -62.23 41.95
CA ALA A 551 -1.84 -63.02 42.99
C ALA A 551 -2.86 -63.63 43.97
N GLU A 552 -3.83 -62.85 44.44
CA GLU A 552 -4.92 -63.33 45.30
C GLU A 552 -5.76 -64.41 44.61
N HIS A 553 -6.09 -64.21 43.34
CA HIS A 553 -6.85 -65.22 42.57
C HIS A 553 -6.06 -66.52 42.41
N ARG A 554 -4.75 -66.44 42.09
CA ARG A 554 -3.86 -67.61 42.05
C ARG A 554 -3.80 -68.33 43.39
N GLN A 555 -3.67 -67.58 44.49
CA GLN A 555 -3.66 -68.15 45.83
C GLN A 555 -4.98 -68.85 46.16
N ALA A 556 -6.12 -68.19 45.91
CA ALA A 556 -7.45 -68.77 46.14
C ALA A 556 -7.68 -70.04 45.30
N SER A 557 -7.26 -70.04 44.03
CA SER A 557 -7.33 -71.22 43.16
C SER A 557 -6.46 -72.36 43.69
N SER A 558 -5.23 -72.07 44.12
CA SER A 558 -4.33 -73.07 44.71
C SER A 558 -4.89 -73.67 46.01
N LEU A 559 -5.51 -72.85 46.87
CA LEU A 559 -6.13 -73.29 48.11
C LEU A 559 -7.33 -74.20 47.83
N ARG A 560 -8.18 -73.85 46.86
CA ARG A 560 -9.30 -74.71 46.43
C ARG A 560 -8.81 -76.06 45.90
N SER A 561 -7.81 -76.05 45.02
CA SER A 561 -7.24 -77.29 44.48
C SER A 561 -6.62 -78.18 45.59
N ALA A 562 -5.97 -77.58 46.59
CA ALA A 562 -5.44 -78.30 47.75
C ALA A 562 -6.57 -78.86 48.63
N GLN A 563 -7.63 -78.09 48.87
CA GLN A 563 -8.82 -78.55 49.60
C GLN A 563 -9.51 -79.70 48.89
N ASP A 564 -9.74 -79.61 47.57
CA ASP A 564 -10.34 -80.68 46.77
C ASP A 564 -9.51 -81.96 46.85
N ARG A 565 -8.18 -81.84 46.76
CA ARG A 565 -7.26 -82.98 46.91
C ARG A 565 -7.32 -83.58 48.31
N GLN A 566 -7.41 -82.74 49.35
CA GLN A 566 -7.51 -83.21 50.73
C GLN A 566 -8.82 -83.96 50.96
N ILE A 567 -9.94 -83.43 50.47
CA ILE A 567 -11.25 -84.10 50.50
C ILE A 567 -11.17 -85.46 49.80
N GLN A 568 -10.53 -85.54 48.63
CA GLN A 568 -10.32 -86.82 47.93
C GLN A 568 -9.49 -87.82 48.75
N ILE A 569 -8.41 -87.36 49.39
CA ILE A 569 -7.57 -88.21 50.26
C ILE A 569 -8.37 -88.72 51.46
N ASP A 570 -9.17 -87.87 52.09
CA ASP A 570 -9.97 -88.24 53.26
C ASP A 570 -11.08 -89.23 52.88
N VAL A 571 -11.69 -89.10 51.70
CA VAL A 571 -12.65 -90.08 51.15
C VAL A 571 -11.97 -91.43 50.85
N ILE A 572 -10.78 -91.43 50.26
CA ILE A 572 -10.05 -92.69 49.98
C ILE A 572 -9.61 -93.36 51.28
N ARG A 573 -9.19 -92.58 52.29
CA ARG A 573 -8.78 -93.12 53.60
C ARG A 573 -9.97 -93.78 54.32
N SER A 574 -11.13 -93.12 54.36
CA SER A 574 -12.31 -93.72 54.99
C SER A 574 -12.77 -95.00 54.29
N LEU A 575 -12.62 -95.08 52.96
CA LEU A 575 -12.90 -96.30 52.20
C LEU A 575 -11.86 -97.41 52.48
N ALA A 576 -10.58 -97.05 52.65
CA ALA A 576 -9.53 -98.00 53.01
C ALA A 576 -9.73 -98.54 54.44
N ASP A 577 -10.10 -97.68 55.40
CA ASP A 577 -10.41 -98.09 56.78
C ASP A 577 -11.62 -99.06 56.79
N LEU A 578 -12.67 -98.75 56.01
CA LEU A 578 -13.82 -99.64 55.86
C LEU A 578 -13.43 -101.00 55.24
N ALA A 579 -12.60 -101.00 54.20
CA ALA A 579 -12.11 -102.23 53.59
C ALA A 579 -11.29 -103.08 54.58
N ALA A 580 -10.42 -102.45 55.36
CA ALA A 580 -9.63 -103.11 56.39
C ALA A 580 -10.51 -103.73 57.48
N GLU A 581 -11.53 -103.03 57.98
CA GLU A 581 -12.46 -103.58 58.98
C GLU A 581 -13.26 -104.78 58.42
N VAL A 582 -13.66 -104.73 57.15
CA VAL A 582 -14.35 -105.87 56.50
C VAL A 582 -13.41 -107.07 56.37
N GLU A 583 -12.15 -106.86 56.00
CA GLU A 583 -11.14 -107.92 55.91
C GLU A 583 -10.84 -108.53 57.30
N GLU A 584 -10.75 -107.71 58.36
CA GLU A 584 -10.56 -108.16 59.74
C GLU A 584 -11.73 -109.03 60.22
N LEU A 585 -12.98 -108.55 60.05
CA LEU A 585 -14.18 -109.31 60.42
C LEU A 585 -14.32 -110.63 59.66
N ALA A 586 -13.88 -110.66 58.39
CA ALA A 586 -13.85 -111.86 57.58
C ALA A 586 -12.79 -112.87 58.06
N ALA A 587 -11.59 -112.39 58.43
CA ALA A 587 -10.52 -113.23 58.98
C ALA A 587 -10.91 -113.87 60.33
N GLU A 588 -11.69 -113.16 61.14
CA GLU A 588 -12.23 -113.65 62.43
C GLU A 588 -13.39 -114.66 62.29
N GLN A 589 -13.78 -115.03 61.05
CA GLN A 589 -14.92 -115.93 60.75
C GLN A 589 -16.25 -115.46 61.36
N THR A 590 -16.44 -114.14 61.41
CA THR A 590 -17.66 -113.55 61.94
C THR A 590 -18.86 -113.95 61.07
N THR A 591 -20.03 -114.17 61.68
CA THR A 591 -21.24 -114.49 60.93
C THR A 591 -21.61 -113.34 59.97
N PRO A 592 -22.13 -113.64 58.76
CA PRO A 592 -22.43 -112.62 57.75
C PRO A 592 -23.35 -111.49 58.24
N ASP A 593 -24.30 -111.81 59.12
CA ASP A 593 -25.25 -110.83 59.66
C ASP A 593 -24.56 -109.77 60.53
N VAL A 594 -23.59 -110.18 61.35
CA VAL A 594 -22.84 -109.29 62.25
C VAL A 594 -21.88 -108.41 61.45
N LEU A 595 -21.31 -108.91 60.34
CA LEU A 595 -20.48 -108.13 59.43
C LEU A 595 -21.29 -106.99 58.79
N VAL A 596 -22.51 -107.28 58.32
CA VAL A 596 -23.40 -106.27 57.71
C VAL A 596 -23.85 -105.22 58.73
N GLU A 597 -24.18 -105.62 59.96
CA GLU A 597 -24.52 -104.66 61.02
C GLU A 597 -23.34 -103.74 61.37
N ARG A 598 -22.12 -104.29 61.43
CA ARG A 598 -20.92 -103.51 61.73
C ARG A 598 -20.58 -102.52 60.63
N VAL A 599 -20.63 -102.94 59.36
CA VAL A 599 -20.46 -102.05 58.19
C VAL A 599 -21.51 -100.94 58.17
N ARG A 600 -22.76 -101.23 58.52
CA ARG A 600 -23.80 -100.19 58.65
C ARG A 600 -23.47 -99.21 59.77
N ALA A 601 -23.01 -99.67 60.93
CA ALA A 601 -22.63 -98.79 62.03
C ALA A 601 -21.51 -97.81 61.63
N LEU A 602 -20.53 -98.27 60.85
CA LEU A 602 -19.46 -97.42 60.30
C LEU A 602 -19.97 -96.41 59.27
N ALA A 603 -20.86 -96.83 58.36
CA ALA A 603 -21.51 -95.93 57.42
C ALA A 603 -22.31 -94.84 58.17
N TYR A 604 -23.08 -95.22 59.19
CA TYR A 604 -23.79 -94.29 60.06
C TYR A 604 -22.84 -93.30 60.78
N ALA A 605 -21.66 -93.75 61.22
CA ALA A 605 -20.66 -92.88 61.83
C ALA A 605 -20.13 -91.81 60.86
N GLN A 606 -20.17 -92.07 59.55
CA GLN A 606 -19.87 -91.09 58.49
C GLN A 606 -21.11 -90.29 58.05
N ALA A 607 -22.19 -90.33 58.84
CA ALA A 607 -23.50 -89.74 58.52
C ALA A 607 -24.12 -90.26 57.22
N LEU A 608 -23.76 -91.47 56.79
CA LEU A 608 -24.42 -92.18 55.69
C LEU A 608 -25.53 -93.07 56.26
N GLU A 609 -26.77 -92.73 55.92
CA GLU A 609 -27.94 -93.50 56.32
C GLU A 609 -28.40 -94.41 55.16
N PRO A 610 -28.64 -95.70 55.41
CA PRO A 610 -29.16 -96.61 54.42
C PRO A 610 -30.63 -96.33 54.09
N VAL A 611 -30.96 -96.33 52.80
CA VAL A 611 -32.34 -96.29 52.30
C VAL A 611 -32.91 -97.71 52.32
N GLY A 612 -33.52 -98.06 53.45
CA GLY A 612 -34.09 -99.39 53.69
C GLY A 612 -33.05 -100.49 53.94
N GLN A 613 -33.51 -101.68 54.31
CA GLN A 613 -32.67 -102.86 54.51
C GLN A 613 -32.93 -103.89 53.41
N ALA A 614 -31.91 -104.61 52.96
CA ALA A 614 -32.11 -105.73 52.04
C ALA A 614 -33.14 -106.72 52.60
N GLY A 615 -34.15 -107.08 51.80
CA GLY A 615 -35.29 -107.91 52.19
C GLY A 615 -36.46 -107.16 52.85
N GLN A 616 -36.29 -105.88 53.19
CA GLN A 616 -37.36 -105.05 53.76
C GLN A 616 -38.36 -104.64 52.67
N LYS A 617 -39.66 -104.74 52.99
CA LYS A 617 -40.74 -104.20 52.14
C LYS A 617 -41.01 -102.75 52.50
N LEU A 618 -40.92 -101.85 51.53
CA LEU A 618 -41.14 -100.42 51.67
C LEU A 618 -42.04 -99.90 50.55
N PRO A 619 -42.73 -98.77 50.75
CA PRO A 619 -43.41 -98.08 49.66
C PRO A 619 -42.38 -97.52 48.67
N PHE A 620 -42.61 -97.72 47.37
CA PHE A 620 -41.76 -97.19 46.32
C PHE A 620 -41.73 -95.66 46.35
N ASP A 621 -40.55 -95.08 46.15
CA ASP A 621 -40.29 -93.64 46.11
C ASP A 621 -39.31 -93.41 44.95
N PRO A 622 -39.74 -92.79 43.84
CA PRO A 622 -38.90 -92.58 42.67
C PRO A 622 -37.62 -91.76 42.95
N THR A 623 -37.63 -90.96 44.03
CA THR A 623 -36.48 -90.14 44.41
C THR A 623 -35.41 -90.96 45.12
N ALA A 624 -35.78 -91.95 45.94
CA ALA A 624 -34.86 -92.73 46.76
C ALA A 624 -34.65 -94.18 46.28
N HIS A 625 -35.50 -94.68 45.39
CA HIS A 625 -35.51 -96.07 44.91
C HIS A 625 -35.32 -96.16 43.39
N GLU A 626 -34.63 -97.20 42.94
CA GLU A 626 -34.42 -97.57 41.55
C GLU A 626 -34.91 -99.01 41.31
N PRO A 627 -35.97 -99.23 40.50
CA PRO A 627 -36.53 -100.56 40.29
C PRO A 627 -35.68 -101.36 39.29
N ILE A 628 -35.31 -102.60 39.65
CA ILE A 628 -34.53 -103.48 38.76
C ILE A 628 -35.42 -104.09 37.66
N VAL A 629 -36.67 -104.42 37.99
CA VAL A 629 -37.66 -104.99 37.06
C VAL A 629 -39.03 -104.36 37.34
N GLY A 630 -39.72 -103.93 36.27
CA GLY A 630 -41.04 -103.32 36.35
C GLY A 630 -41.03 -101.79 36.48
N ALA A 631 -42.21 -101.17 36.36
CA ALA A 631 -42.43 -99.74 36.58
C ALA A 631 -43.44 -99.56 37.73
N PRO A 632 -43.04 -99.77 38.99
CA PRO A 632 -43.91 -99.55 40.14
C PRO A 632 -44.42 -98.11 40.17
N SER A 633 -45.69 -97.94 40.49
CA SER A 633 -46.28 -96.64 40.78
C SER A 633 -45.79 -96.14 42.15
N ASN A 634 -45.85 -94.83 42.36
CA ASN A 634 -45.46 -94.23 43.64
C ASN A 634 -46.27 -94.86 44.77
N HIS A 635 -45.59 -95.27 45.85
CA HIS A 635 -46.12 -96.03 46.99
C HIS A 635 -46.47 -97.51 46.78
N ASP A 636 -46.20 -98.11 45.61
CA ASP A 636 -46.32 -99.56 45.44
C ASP A 636 -45.36 -100.30 46.38
N ALA A 637 -45.78 -101.47 46.90
CA ALA A 637 -44.94 -102.27 47.77
C ALA A 637 -43.77 -102.88 46.98
N VAL A 638 -42.55 -102.49 47.36
CA VAL A 638 -41.30 -103.00 46.76
C VAL A 638 -40.41 -103.59 47.84
N THR A 639 -39.69 -104.65 47.51
CA THR A 639 -38.66 -105.23 48.38
C THR A 639 -37.30 -104.68 47.99
N VAL A 640 -36.54 -104.20 48.97
CA VAL A 640 -35.17 -103.71 48.76
C VAL A 640 -34.25 -104.89 48.48
N ILE A 641 -33.57 -104.86 47.34
CA ILE A 641 -32.53 -105.83 46.95
C ILE A 641 -31.16 -105.33 47.44
N ARG A 642 -30.86 -104.06 47.19
CA ARG A 642 -29.64 -103.38 47.64
C ARG A 642 -30.01 -102.07 48.32
N PRO A 643 -29.54 -101.80 49.55
CA PRO A 643 -29.77 -100.50 50.18
C PRO A 643 -29.06 -99.40 49.39
N GLY A 644 -29.73 -98.26 49.23
CA GLY A 644 -29.10 -97.01 48.79
C GLY A 644 -28.52 -96.27 49.98
N TYR A 645 -27.86 -95.13 49.76
CA TYR A 645 -27.29 -94.31 50.83
C TYR A 645 -27.61 -92.83 50.65
N ARG A 646 -27.95 -92.20 51.77
CA ARG A 646 -28.14 -90.75 51.91
C ARG A 646 -27.07 -90.22 52.83
N TRP A 647 -26.38 -89.17 52.41
CA TRP A 647 -25.40 -88.49 53.23
C TRP A 647 -26.05 -87.27 53.89
N ARG A 648 -25.96 -87.21 55.23
CA ARG A 648 -26.50 -86.10 56.02
C ARG A 648 -25.43 -85.32 56.77
N PRO A 649 -24.57 -84.56 56.08
CA PRO A 649 -23.66 -83.64 56.76
C PRO A 649 -24.45 -82.43 57.26
N SER A 650 -24.40 -82.16 58.58
CA SER A 650 -24.81 -80.87 59.16
C SER A 650 -26.21 -80.35 58.78
N GLY A 651 -27.17 -81.25 58.49
CA GLY A 651 -28.56 -80.91 58.18
C GLY A 651 -28.96 -80.83 56.69
N GLU A 652 -28.02 -81.04 55.76
CA GLU A 652 -28.35 -81.27 54.35
C GLU A 652 -28.68 -82.75 54.11
N ASP A 653 -29.65 -83.07 53.24
CA ASP A 653 -30.00 -84.46 52.87
C ASP A 653 -29.65 -84.69 51.40
N ILE A 654 -28.47 -85.26 51.16
CA ILE A 654 -27.95 -85.52 49.82
C ILE A 654 -28.05 -87.02 49.54
N LEU A 655 -28.81 -87.40 48.52
CA LEU A 655 -28.86 -88.78 48.06
C LEU A 655 -27.58 -89.12 47.29
N ILE A 656 -26.82 -90.11 47.78
CA ILE A 656 -25.58 -90.57 47.15
C ILE A 656 -25.87 -91.68 46.13
N GLU A 657 -26.66 -92.68 46.54
CA GLU A 657 -27.04 -93.81 45.70
C GLU A 657 -28.49 -94.23 46.02
N LYS A 658 -29.29 -94.53 44.99
CA LYS A 658 -30.67 -95.02 45.16
C LYS A 658 -30.67 -96.47 45.61
N ALA A 659 -31.66 -96.87 46.41
CA ALA A 659 -31.82 -98.28 46.76
C ALA A 659 -32.36 -99.06 45.56
N LEU A 660 -31.75 -100.19 45.24
CA LEU A 660 -32.26 -101.08 44.20
C LEU A 660 -33.40 -101.91 44.78
N VAL A 661 -34.56 -101.88 44.13
CA VAL A 661 -35.78 -102.52 44.62
C VAL A 661 -36.42 -103.41 43.55
N THR A 662 -37.22 -104.39 43.98
CA THR A 662 -38.08 -105.20 43.10
C THR A 662 -39.52 -105.15 43.56
N THR A 663 -40.45 -105.20 42.62
CA THR A 663 -41.87 -105.39 42.92
C THR A 663 -42.08 -106.77 43.56
N THR A 664 -42.83 -106.84 44.65
CA THR A 664 -43.20 -108.10 45.33
C THR A 664 -44.27 -108.88 44.61
#